data_AF-A0AA37KUT2-F1
#
_entry.id   AF-A0AA37KUT2-F1
#
_cell.length_a   1.000
_cell.length_b   1.000
_cell.length_c   1.000
_cell.angle_alpha   90.00
_cell.angle_beta   90.00
_cell.angle_gamma   90.00
#
_symmetry.space_group_name_H-M   'P 1'
#
loop_
_entity.id
_entity.type
_entity.pdbx_description
1 polymer ?
#
loop_
_entity_poly.entity_id
_entity_poly.type
_entity_poly.pdbx_seq_one_letter_code
_entity_poly.pdbx_strand_id
1 'polypeptide(L)'
;MKVTVNAAEVKHRQPESTGADGAPALSKSGPAAAGPSGHPDLAARQPRSPGAEAVRSRVPLSALPTGAGPSVPPKAPLAVGTADTALLHRLLKAVADAPASATGTGKPSLAAALGAAGHSHVLEGAQLPEGGPALRGWDLSGVDFKRCQFGGSSLADTRIEGSHFEGCRFEGVSFANAALHETAFKGCEFGETMFVNAALSGVRFEDSRLQHSSFEDASFEGNCVFKGVHMPGTHFLSASVSKDTRIEASDLTDTVFLDTRARFAIDAASADTARLTRPTTATLVSHESRGVTVPRVGAKIAAVAGTLPLRVEMRVASVQAAVVDAEVEAHLDRLASQPAGDHSLPQRLVADALADPQALPKIAQILAKAEILARHVDSVVLPGGEDLSPRLYNQQAEPQTDWKGDYRRSVLEMGLLHQCFHRGVPLMAICRGFQMTNVFFGAPLQQHVGRHVGVRTLGDDRAGGAASAQDPAATEGAKKEASVFGNALQDIRAAVLHHQAVIDDPAGRPHLSTALSRTIASEEGGTAWRAIMAIESSQPRAPLIGLQFHPEFFEGSTARGGDARPLSNAELEQLGKGYTRPGSQTPGLQNGTDLVASGIVDHMSPGNDALWKILSDAATAHRHKAAITAEALAEGRAKLRPAEPAVEPAIG
;
A
#
# COMPACT_ATOMS: atom_id res chain seq x y z
N MET A 1 10.33 42.36 -4.63
CA MET A 1 10.64 43.09 -3.38
C MET A 1 11.61 42.23 -2.57
N LYS A 2 12.88 42.63 -2.49
CA LYS A 2 13.91 42.01 -1.66
C LYS A 2 13.94 42.75 -0.32
N VAL A 3 13.93 42.03 0.80
CA VAL A 3 14.39 42.56 2.09
C VAL A 3 15.33 41.52 2.69
N THR A 4 16.58 41.92 2.82
CA THR A 4 17.67 41.27 3.54
C THR A 4 18.07 42.28 4.61
N VAL A 5 18.12 41.93 5.91
CA VAL A 5 19.09 42.51 6.86
C VAL A 5 19.28 41.60 8.11
N ASN A 6 20.53 41.10 8.21
CA ASN A 6 21.45 40.85 9.33
C ASN A 6 21.10 40.11 10.64
N ALA A 7 22.01 39.16 10.89
CA ALA A 7 22.50 38.67 12.17
C ALA A 7 23.41 39.68 12.90
N ALA A 8 23.46 39.57 14.23
CA ALA A 8 24.54 40.10 15.06
C ALA A 8 24.80 39.15 16.25
N GLU A 9 26.07 39.09 16.63
CA GLU A 9 26.78 38.04 17.34
C GLU A 9 26.65 38.02 18.88
N VAL A 10 26.76 36.79 19.42
CA VAL A 10 27.63 36.30 20.51
C VAL A 10 27.96 37.23 21.69
N LYS A 11 27.65 36.75 22.91
CA LYS A 11 28.56 36.88 24.08
C LYS A 11 28.41 35.70 25.05
N HIS A 12 29.49 34.93 25.16
CA HIS A 12 29.78 33.98 26.23
C HIS A 12 29.84 34.66 27.61
N ARG A 13 29.34 33.98 28.65
CA ARG A 13 29.94 33.97 30.00
C ARG A 13 29.35 32.85 30.88
N GLN A 14 30.22 31.92 31.26
CA GLN A 14 30.23 31.13 32.50
C GLN A 14 31.70 31.14 32.98
N PRO A 15 32.07 30.66 34.19
CA PRO A 15 31.27 30.05 35.26
C PRO A 15 31.54 30.68 36.65
N GLU A 16 30.81 30.25 37.68
CA GLU A 16 31.39 30.04 39.03
C GLU A 16 30.48 29.16 39.90
N SER A 17 31.13 28.35 40.73
CA SER A 17 30.63 27.25 41.56
C SER A 17 30.57 27.66 43.04
N THR A 18 29.69 27.03 43.82
CA THR A 18 29.84 26.65 45.25
C THR A 18 28.62 25.79 45.61
N GLY A 19 28.78 24.53 46.03
CA GLY A 19 28.93 24.11 47.44
C GLY A 19 27.58 23.56 47.94
N ALA A 20 27.34 22.25 47.85
CA ALA A 20 27.51 21.25 48.92
C ALA A 20 26.40 21.28 49.99
N ASP A 21 25.56 20.23 50.01
CA ASP A 21 25.28 19.43 51.21
C ASP A 21 24.45 18.19 50.86
N GLY A 22 24.85 17.05 51.43
CA GLY A 22 24.26 15.74 51.19
C GLY A 22 24.00 14.95 52.47
N ALA A 23 22.81 14.33 52.49
CA ALA A 23 22.45 13.03 53.07
C ALA A 23 22.46 12.87 54.63
N PRO A 24 21.99 11.73 55.22
CA PRO A 24 21.27 10.56 54.65
C PRO A 24 20.10 9.99 55.51
N ALA A 25 19.38 9.04 54.88
CA ALA A 25 18.79 7.77 55.36
C ALA A 25 17.97 7.66 56.68
N LEU A 26 16.88 6.87 56.63
CA LEU A 26 16.65 5.77 57.58
C LEU A 26 15.55 4.80 57.11
N SER A 27 15.79 3.52 57.43
CA SER A 27 15.08 2.30 57.08
C SER A 27 14.12 1.82 58.21
N LYS A 28 13.42 0.70 57.95
CA LYS A 28 12.81 -0.33 58.86
C LYS A 28 11.28 -0.46 58.68
N SER A 29 10.79 -1.54 58.04
CA SER A 29 10.51 -2.92 58.54
C SER A 29 9.10 -3.09 59.13
N GLY A 30 8.35 -4.12 58.65
CA GLY A 30 6.95 -4.46 59.01
C GLY A 30 6.73 -5.05 60.42
N PRO A 31 5.82 -6.03 60.67
CA PRO A 31 4.85 -6.71 59.79
C PRO A 31 3.43 -6.98 60.40
N ALA A 32 2.57 -7.62 59.58
CA ALA A 32 1.56 -8.68 59.86
C ALA A 32 0.48 -8.58 60.97
N ALA A 33 -0.79 -8.87 60.64
CA ALA A 33 -1.47 -10.17 60.93
C ALA A 33 -3.01 -10.16 60.66
N ALA A 34 -3.49 -11.30 60.14
CA ALA A 34 -4.79 -12.02 60.26
C ALA A 34 -6.03 -11.28 60.83
N GLY A 35 -7.25 -11.44 60.32
CA GLY A 35 -7.97 -12.66 59.94
C GLY A 35 -9.49 -12.49 60.22
N PRO A 36 -10.36 -13.48 59.94
CA PRO A 36 -11.62 -13.27 59.20
C PRO A 36 -12.92 -13.65 59.96
N SER A 37 -14.09 -13.45 59.31
CA SER A 37 -15.44 -14.08 59.48
C SER A 37 -16.53 -13.02 59.36
N GLY A 38 -17.75 -13.22 58.85
CA GLY A 38 -18.50 -14.35 58.32
C GLY A 38 -19.92 -13.84 57.95
N HIS A 39 -20.53 -14.43 56.93
CA HIS A 39 -21.94 -14.32 56.50
C HIS A 39 -22.97 -14.69 57.61
N PRO A 40 -24.32 -14.68 57.44
CA PRO A 40 -25.19 -14.43 56.26
C PRO A 40 -26.53 -13.64 56.52
N ASP A 41 -27.28 -13.45 55.42
CA ASP A 41 -28.75 -13.37 55.21
C ASP A 41 -29.74 -12.88 56.28
N LEU A 42 -30.70 -12.03 55.84
CA LEU A 42 -32.13 -12.41 55.80
C LEU A 42 -33.01 -11.38 55.06
N ALA A 43 -33.97 -11.94 54.32
CA ALA A 43 -34.97 -11.30 53.48
C ALA A 43 -36.12 -10.62 54.24
N ALA A 44 -36.82 -9.67 53.60
CA ALA A 44 -38.24 -9.79 53.20
C ALA A 44 -39.01 -8.45 53.07
N ARG A 45 -39.79 -8.39 51.98
CA ARG A 45 -41.13 -7.75 51.79
C ARG A 45 -41.25 -6.24 51.50
N GLN A 46 -41.75 -5.97 50.28
CA GLN A 46 -42.48 -4.76 49.86
C GLN A 46 -43.94 -4.74 50.41
N PRO A 47 -44.72 -3.65 50.26
CA PRO A 47 -45.44 -3.36 49.00
C PRO A 47 -45.60 -1.86 48.59
N ARG A 48 -45.67 -1.61 47.25
CA ARG A 48 -46.51 -0.67 46.43
C ARG A 48 -46.63 0.83 46.84
N SER A 49 -46.67 1.87 46.01
CA SER A 49 -46.49 2.28 44.57
C SER A 49 -46.97 3.77 44.49
N PRO A 50 -47.01 4.55 43.37
CA PRO A 50 -46.30 4.55 42.07
C PRO A 50 -45.68 5.94 41.71
N GLY A 51 -44.88 6.04 40.63
CA GLY A 51 -44.60 7.34 39.99
C GLY A 51 -43.42 7.39 39.01
N ALA A 52 -43.75 7.48 37.72
CA ALA A 52 -42.98 7.99 36.58
C ALA A 52 -41.84 7.15 35.98
N GLU A 53 -42.09 6.74 34.74
CA GLU A 53 -41.28 5.97 33.82
C GLU A 53 -40.13 6.78 33.20
N ALA A 54 -38.97 6.12 33.03
CA ALA A 54 -38.01 6.40 31.96
C ALA A 54 -37.31 5.07 31.62
N VAL A 55 -37.97 4.23 30.81
CA VAL A 55 -37.42 2.95 30.35
C VAL A 55 -36.42 3.20 29.23
N ARG A 56 -35.13 3.03 29.54
CA ARG A 56 -34.09 2.74 28.53
C ARG A 56 -34.30 1.32 28.03
N SER A 57 -34.96 1.15 26.90
CA SER A 57 -34.99 -0.13 26.18
C SER A 57 -33.64 -0.38 25.52
N ARG A 58 -32.88 -1.36 26.05
CA ARG A 58 -31.79 -2.01 25.32
C ARG A 58 -32.38 -2.74 24.12
N VAL A 59 -32.14 -2.24 22.92
CA VAL A 59 -32.37 -2.99 21.68
C VAL A 59 -31.19 -3.95 21.49
N PRO A 60 -31.43 -5.26 21.30
CA PRO A 60 -30.36 -6.21 20.98
C PRO A 60 -29.69 -5.85 19.65
N LEU A 61 -28.39 -6.10 19.56
CA LEU A 61 -27.49 -5.78 18.44
C LEU A 61 -27.72 -6.64 17.19
N SER A 62 -28.99 -6.96 16.88
CA SER A 62 -29.41 -7.82 15.77
C SER A 62 -30.47 -7.17 14.87
N ALA A 63 -30.67 -5.85 14.98
CA ALA A 63 -31.63 -5.10 14.17
C ALA A 63 -31.05 -3.75 13.72
N LEU A 64 -29.92 -3.79 13.01
CA LEU A 64 -29.57 -2.71 12.07
C LEU A 64 -30.13 -3.11 10.71
N PRO A 65 -30.92 -2.26 10.03
CA PRO A 65 -31.36 -2.57 8.68
C PRO A 65 -30.12 -2.67 7.79
N THR A 66 -29.90 -3.85 7.21
CA THR A 66 -29.00 -4.07 6.08
C THR A 66 -29.60 -3.35 4.87
N GLY A 67 -29.50 -2.02 4.87
CA GLY A 67 -29.83 -1.18 3.73
C GLY A 67 -28.75 -1.37 2.68
N ALA A 68 -28.87 -2.44 1.89
CA ALA A 68 -28.30 -2.45 0.56
C ALA A 68 -28.86 -1.20 -0.15
N GLY A 69 -27.99 -0.22 -0.41
CA GLY A 69 -28.31 0.85 -1.36
C GLY A 69 -28.77 0.21 -2.67
N PRO A 70 -29.61 0.89 -3.47
CA PRO A 70 -30.17 0.31 -4.68
C PRO A 70 -29.03 -0.23 -5.55
N SER A 71 -28.93 -1.55 -5.64
CA SER A 71 -28.04 -2.23 -6.57
C SER A 71 -28.60 -1.95 -7.96
N VAL A 72 -28.06 -0.93 -8.64
CA VAL A 72 -28.25 -0.80 -10.07
C VAL A 72 -27.60 -2.05 -10.68
N PRO A 73 -28.36 -2.93 -11.35
CA PRO A 73 -27.79 -4.14 -11.93
C PRO A 73 -26.68 -3.75 -12.91
N PRO A 74 -25.60 -4.54 -13.02
CA PRO A 74 -24.59 -4.30 -14.05
C PRO A 74 -25.30 -4.24 -15.40
N LYS A 75 -25.12 -3.12 -16.12
CA LYS A 75 -25.65 -2.97 -17.48
C LYS A 75 -25.16 -4.16 -18.32
N ALA A 76 -26.09 -4.74 -19.10
CA ALA A 76 -25.82 -5.84 -20.00
C ALA A 76 -24.54 -5.59 -20.84
N PRO A 77 -23.76 -6.64 -21.17
CA PRO A 77 -22.56 -6.49 -21.99
C PRO A 77 -22.90 -5.76 -23.29
N LEU A 78 -22.23 -4.63 -23.52
CA LEU A 78 -22.39 -3.79 -24.69
C LEU A 78 -22.05 -4.60 -25.96
N ALA A 79 -22.94 -4.51 -26.96
CA ALA A 79 -22.71 -5.10 -28.27
C ALA A 79 -21.40 -4.58 -28.90
N VAL A 80 -20.62 -5.50 -29.44
CA VAL A 80 -19.23 -5.33 -29.87
C VAL A 80 -19.13 -4.57 -31.20
N GLY A 81 -18.39 -3.46 -31.22
CA GLY A 81 -17.94 -2.80 -32.44
C GLY A 81 -16.60 -3.40 -32.91
N THR A 82 -16.64 -4.45 -33.72
CA THR A 82 -15.40 -5.13 -34.19
C THR A 82 -14.64 -4.31 -35.23
N ALA A 83 -15.32 -3.44 -35.98
CA ALA A 83 -14.72 -2.64 -37.06
C ALA A 83 -13.75 -1.57 -36.54
N ASP A 84 -14.16 -0.79 -35.55
CA ASP A 84 -13.33 0.28 -34.97
C ASP A 84 -12.17 -0.30 -34.14
N THR A 85 -12.38 -1.46 -33.53
CA THR A 85 -11.29 -2.23 -32.90
C THR A 85 -10.23 -2.62 -33.93
N ALA A 86 -10.63 -3.22 -35.05
CA ALA A 86 -9.72 -3.62 -36.12
C ALA A 86 -9.05 -2.41 -36.80
N LEU A 87 -9.78 -1.29 -36.93
CA LEU A 87 -9.22 -0.02 -37.42
C LEU A 87 -8.14 0.50 -36.47
N LEU A 88 -8.44 0.63 -35.18
CA LEU A 88 -7.51 1.13 -34.18
C LEU A 88 -6.24 0.28 -34.11
N HIS A 89 -6.38 -1.05 -34.09
CA HIS A 89 -5.23 -1.96 -34.15
C HIS A 89 -4.40 -1.79 -35.43
N ARG A 90 -5.03 -1.60 -36.60
CA ARG A 90 -4.31 -1.35 -37.85
C ARG A 90 -3.56 -0.03 -37.83
N LEU A 91 -4.17 1.04 -37.31
CA LEU A 91 -3.53 2.35 -37.20
C LEU A 91 -2.36 2.32 -36.22
N LEU A 92 -2.55 1.71 -35.05
CA LEU A 92 -1.49 1.52 -34.05
C LEU A 92 -0.30 0.75 -34.64
N LYS A 93 -0.58 -0.34 -35.36
CA LYS A 93 0.46 -1.13 -36.04
C LYS A 93 1.17 -0.33 -37.14
N ALA A 94 0.42 0.36 -38.00
CA ALA A 94 0.98 1.14 -39.09
C ALA A 94 1.89 2.27 -38.58
N VAL A 95 1.54 2.90 -37.45
CA VAL A 95 2.38 3.92 -36.81
C VAL A 95 3.61 3.28 -36.14
N ALA A 96 3.45 2.13 -35.47
CA ALA A 96 4.58 1.41 -34.87
C ALA A 96 5.60 0.91 -35.92
N ASP A 97 5.13 0.54 -37.11
CA ASP A 97 5.96 0.06 -38.22
C ASP A 97 6.61 1.21 -39.04
N ALA A 98 6.24 2.48 -38.77
CA ALA A 98 6.78 3.63 -39.50
C ALA A 98 8.24 3.94 -39.09
N PRO A 99 9.14 4.26 -40.05
CA PRO A 99 10.53 4.55 -39.73
C PRO A 99 10.64 5.79 -38.83
N ALA A 100 11.45 5.72 -37.79
CA ALA A 100 11.63 6.76 -36.76
C ALA A 100 12.08 8.13 -37.30
N SER A 101 12.52 8.21 -38.57
CA SER A 101 12.85 9.46 -39.27
C SER A 101 11.67 10.13 -39.97
N ALA A 102 10.54 9.44 -40.12
CA ALA A 102 9.31 9.96 -40.76
C ALA A 102 8.31 10.50 -39.73
N THR A 103 8.41 10.06 -38.48
CA THR A 103 7.74 10.70 -37.35
C THR A 103 8.61 11.88 -36.93
N GLY A 104 8.20 13.10 -37.29
CA GLY A 104 8.80 14.31 -36.72
C GLY A 104 8.82 14.21 -35.19
N THR A 105 9.59 15.07 -34.51
CA THR A 105 9.79 15.11 -33.04
C THR A 105 8.53 15.18 -32.16
N GLY A 106 7.32 15.12 -32.74
CA GLY A 106 6.03 15.10 -32.06
C GLY A 106 5.50 13.69 -31.81
N LYS A 107 4.70 13.57 -30.75
CA LYS A 107 3.91 12.39 -30.39
C LYS A 107 3.00 11.97 -31.57
N PRO A 108 2.82 10.66 -31.85
CA PRO A 108 1.95 10.21 -32.94
C PRO A 108 0.49 10.64 -32.67
N SER A 109 -0.12 11.31 -33.66
CA SER A 109 -1.49 11.82 -33.55
C SER A 109 -2.51 10.82 -34.09
N LEU A 110 -3.47 10.43 -33.25
CA LEU A 110 -4.56 9.54 -33.65
C LEU A 110 -5.52 10.22 -34.62
N ALA A 111 -5.84 11.50 -34.42
CA ALA A 111 -6.68 12.26 -35.33
C ALA A 111 -6.07 12.31 -36.74
N ALA A 112 -4.76 12.59 -36.85
CA ALA A 112 -4.06 12.58 -38.13
C ALA A 112 -4.09 11.20 -38.81
N ALA A 113 -3.90 10.12 -38.03
CA ALA A 113 -3.97 8.75 -38.53
C ALA A 113 -5.37 8.38 -39.04
N LEU A 114 -6.43 8.78 -38.32
CA LEU A 114 -7.82 8.60 -38.74
C LEU A 114 -8.11 9.37 -40.03
N GLY A 115 -7.72 10.65 -40.09
CA GLY A 115 -7.90 11.51 -41.25
C GLY A 115 -7.18 10.98 -42.50
N ALA A 116 -5.93 10.53 -42.36
CA ALA A 116 -5.17 9.92 -43.45
C ALA A 116 -5.80 8.62 -43.97
N ALA A 117 -6.51 7.89 -43.11
CA ALA A 117 -7.26 6.70 -43.46
C ALA A 117 -8.70 7.00 -43.95
N GLY A 118 -9.10 8.27 -44.03
CA GLY A 118 -10.43 8.69 -44.49
C GLY A 118 -11.56 8.46 -43.48
N HIS A 119 -11.24 8.36 -42.19
CA HIS A 119 -12.20 8.15 -41.11
C HIS A 119 -12.49 9.44 -40.33
N SER A 120 -13.68 9.54 -39.74
CA SER A 120 -14.02 10.59 -38.78
C SER A 120 -13.18 10.48 -37.51
N HIS A 121 -13.05 11.58 -36.76
CA HIS A 121 -12.41 11.59 -35.43
C HIS A 121 -13.35 11.07 -34.33
N VAL A 122 -14.11 10.02 -34.63
CA VAL A 122 -15.02 9.35 -33.70
C VAL A 122 -14.71 7.87 -33.75
N LEU A 123 -14.44 7.28 -32.59
CA LEU A 123 -14.28 5.84 -32.41
C LEU A 123 -15.38 5.32 -31.51
N GLU A 124 -16.10 4.31 -31.97
CA GLU A 124 -17.23 3.72 -31.25
C GLU A 124 -17.07 2.22 -31.02
N GLY A 125 -17.14 1.79 -29.76
CA GLY A 125 -17.10 0.38 -29.39
C GLY A 125 -15.72 -0.27 -29.58
N ALA A 126 -14.66 0.50 -29.78
CA ALA A 126 -13.29 0.00 -29.90
C ALA A 126 -12.84 -0.67 -28.60
N GLN A 127 -12.17 -1.82 -28.70
CA GLN A 127 -11.65 -2.56 -27.55
C GLN A 127 -10.13 -2.69 -27.65
N LEU A 128 -9.43 -2.25 -26.62
CA LEU A 128 -8.01 -2.49 -26.42
C LEU A 128 -7.87 -3.50 -25.27
N PRO A 129 -7.35 -4.71 -25.54
CA PRO A 129 -7.18 -5.71 -24.50
C PRO A 129 -6.03 -5.35 -23.56
N GLU A 130 -6.05 -5.95 -22.38
CA GLU A 130 -4.94 -5.91 -21.42
C GLU A 130 -3.65 -6.42 -22.08
N GLY A 131 -2.55 -5.67 -21.94
CA GLY A 131 -1.29 -5.96 -22.65
C GLY A 131 -1.31 -5.62 -24.15
N GLY A 132 -2.37 -4.99 -24.66
CA GLY A 132 -2.47 -4.48 -26.03
C GLY A 132 -1.48 -3.34 -26.34
N PRO A 133 -1.32 -2.96 -27.62
CA PRO A 133 -0.38 -1.92 -28.04
C PRO A 133 -0.57 -0.65 -27.21
N ALA A 134 0.49 -0.24 -26.52
CA ALA A 134 0.43 0.90 -25.62
C ALA A 134 0.12 2.16 -26.44
N LEU A 135 -0.97 2.85 -26.08
CA LEU A 135 -1.22 4.23 -26.49
C LEU A 135 -0.30 5.21 -25.76
N ARG A 136 0.67 4.69 -25.00
CA ARG A 136 1.68 5.46 -24.29
C ARG A 136 2.32 6.49 -25.22
N GLY A 137 2.32 7.75 -24.80
CA GLY A 137 2.92 8.83 -25.56
C GLY A 137 2.15 9.27 -26.79
N TRP A 138 0.95 8.76 -27.08
CA TRP A 138 0.14 9.22 -28.21
C TRP A 138 -0.53 10.57 -27.94
N ASP A 139 -0.79 11.31 -29.02
CA ASP A 139 -1.69 12.46 -29.02
C ASP A 139 -3.10 12.01 -29.45
N LEU A 140 -4.02 12.05 -28.49
CA LEU A 140 -5.43 11.65 -28.65
C LEU A 140 -6.36 12.87 -28.73
N SER A 141 -5.81 14.06 -28.93
CA SER A 141 -6.55 15.32 -28.95
C SER A 141 -7.55 15.40 -30.10
N GLY A 142 -8.72 15.97 -29.83
CA GLY A 142 -9.80 16.19 -30.81
C GLY A 142 -10.45 14.90 -31.34
N VAL A 143 -10.34 13.78 -30.62
CA VAL A 143 -10.98 12.50 -30.97
C VAL A 143 -12.05 12.17 -29.93
N ASP A 144 -13.26 11.86 -30.40
CA ASP A 144 -14.36 11.41 -29.55
C ASP A 144 -14.37 9.88 -29.45
N PHE A 145 -14.46 9.37 -28.23
CA PHE A 145 -14.52 7.95 -27.93
C PHE A 145 -15.86 7.61 -27.30
N LYS A 146 -16.60 6.69 -27.92
CA LYS A 146 -17.93 6.28 -27.47
C LYS A 146 -17.94 4.80 -27.18
N ARG A 147 -18.27 4.43 -25.94
CA ARG A 147 -18.46 3.03 -25.54
C ARG A 147 -17.21 2.17 -25.79
N CYS A 148 -16.02 2.78 -25.75
CA CYS A 148 -14.74 2.12 -25.95
C CYS A 148 -14.22 1.50 -24.66
N GLN A 149 -13.41 0.45 -24.78
CA GLN A 149 -12.80 -0.26 -23.66
C GLN A 149 -11.29 -0.16 -23.78
N PHE A 150 -10.65 0.32 -22.71
CA PHE A 150 -9.20 0.51 -22.62
C PHE A 150 -8.57 -0.44 -21.59
N GLY A 151 -9.27 -1.50 -21.17
CA GLY A 151 -8.92 -2.32 -20.01
C GLY A 151 -7.44 -2.72 -19.96
N GLY A 152 -6.77 -2.38 -18.86
CA GLY A 152 -5.35 -2.70 -18.63
C GLY A 152 -4.35 -2.07 -19.61
N SER A 153 -4.79 -1.17 -20.49
CA SER A 153 -3.91 -0.45 -21.43
C SER A 153 -3.16 0.69 -20.72
N SER A 154 -1.99 1.06 -21.26
CA SER A 154 -1.26 2.25 -20.82
C SER A 154 -1.60 3.44 -21.72
N LEU A 155 -2.17 4.48 -21.12
CA LEU A 155 -2.34 5.84 -21.65
C LEU A 155 -1.32 6.80 -21.02
N ALA A 156 -0.23 6.28 -20.48
CA ALA A 156 0.80 7.09 -19.84
C ALA A 156 1.46 8.03 -20.86
N ASP A 157 1.86 9.22 -20.41
CA ASP A 157 2.50 10.26 -21.23
C ASP A 157 1.69 10.71 -22.46
N THR A 158 0.37 10.45 -22.50
CA THR A 158 -0.49 10.90 -23.60
C THR A 158 -0.76 12.40 -23.55
N ARG A 159 -1.10 13.00 -24.69
CA ARG A 159 -1.74 14.33 -24.75
C ARG A 159 -3.19 14.13 -25.13
N ILE A 160 -4.11 14.75 -24.39
CA ILE A 160 -5.54 14.67 -24.63
C ILE A 160 -6.11 16.08 -24.48
N GLU A 161 -6.35 16.75 -25.59
CA GLU A 161 -6.90 18.11 -25.62
C GLU A 161 -8.24 18.14 -26.34
N GLY A 162 -9.28 18.67 -25.68
CA GLY A 162 -10.61 18.85 -26.28
C GLY A 162 -11.32 17.56 -26.70
N SER A 163 -10.93 16.40 -26.17
CA SER A 163 -11.52 15.09 -26.48
C SER A 163 -12.69 14.75 -25.56
N HIS A 164 -13.67 14.00 -26.07
CA HIS A 164 -14.82 13.53 -25.30
C HIS A 164 -14.85 12.01 -25.20
N PHE A 165 -15.00 11.50 -23.98
CA PHE A 165 -15.18 10.08 -23.70
C PHE A 165 -16.59 9.88 -23.14
N GLU A 166 -17.41 9.10 -23.84
CA GLU A 166 -18.78 8.79 -23.44
C GLU A 166 -18.95 7.29 -23.24
N GLY A 167 -19.36 6.86 -22.04
CA GLY A 167 -19.63 5.45 -21.76
C GLY A 167 -18.42 4.53 -21.88
N CYS A 168 -17.20 5.06 -21.75
CA CYS A 168 -15.96 4.30 -21.90
C CYS A 168 -15.55 3.61 -20.59
N ARG A 169 -14.78 2.52 -20.71
CA ARG A 169 -14.24 1.77 -19.56
C ARG A 169 -12.72 1.82 -19.53
N PHE A 170 -12.17 2.19 -18.38
CA PHE A 170 -10.75 2.36 -18.09
C PHE A 170 -10.28 1.45 -16.96
N GLU A 171 -10.89 0.27 -16.84
CA GLU A 171 -10.55 -0.70 -15.79
C GLU A 171 -9.05 -0.98 -15.82
N GLY A 172 -8.38 -0.61 -14.75
CA GLY A 172 -6.96 -0.81 -14.60
C GLY A 172 -6.04 0.00 -15.52
N VAL A 173 -6.53 1.07 -16.13
CA VAL A 173 -5.73 1.91 -17.02
C VAL A 173 -4.74 2.79 -16.26
N SER A 174 -3.61 3.09 -16.89
CA SER A 174 -2.64 4.08 -16.41
C SER A 174 -2.69 5.32 -17.28
N PHE A 175 -2.96 6.48 -16.67
CA PHE A 175 -2.83 7.83 -17.22
C PHE A 175 -1.59 8.54 -16.65
N ALA A 176 -0.57 7.79 -16.23
CA ALA A 176 0.57 8.40 -15.56
C ALA A 176 1.26 9.43 -16.46
N ASN A 177 1.58 10.62 -15.93
CA ASN A 177 2.16 11.75 -16.68
C ASN A 177 1.33 12.22 -17.90
N ALA A 178 0.07 11.80 -18.04
CA ALA A 178 -0.77 12.26 -19.13
C ALA A 178 -1.11 13.74 -18.95
N ALA A 179 -1.20 14.48 -20.07
CA ALA A 179 -1.63 15.86 -20.09
C ALA A 179 -3.04 15.93 -20.66
N LEU A 180 -4.02 16.24 -19.81
CA LEU A 180 -5.43 16.36 -20.16
C LEU A 180 -5.86 17.83 -20.06
N HIS A 181 -6.28 18.41 -21.17
CA HIS A 181 -6.77 19.78 -21.23
C HIS A 181 -8.18 19.81 -21.85
N GLU A 182 -9.12 20.47 -21.16
CA GLU A 182 -10.51 20.61 -21.61
C GLU A 182 -11.18 19.29 -22.05
N THR A 183 -10.78 18.18 -21.42
CA THR A 183 -11.27 16.83 -21.71
C THR A 183 -12.51 16.50 -20.88
N ALA A 184 -13.50 15.83 -21.46
CA ALA A 184 -14.71 15.42 -20.77
C ALA A 184 -14.89 13.90 -20.74
N PHE A 185 -15.21 13.37 -19.57
CA PHE A 185 -15.55 11.97 -19.33
C PHE A 185 -16.98 11.89 -18.80
N LYS A 186 -17.91 11.37 -19.62
CA LYS A 186 -19.32 11.25 -19.28
C LYS A 186 -19.75 9.79 -19.20
N GLY A 187 -20.36 9.39 -18.08
CA GLY A 187 -20.86 8.02 -17.90
C GLY A 187 -19.78 6.95 -17.99
N CYS A 188 -18.53 7.28 -17.66
CA CYS A 188 -17.38 6.39 -17.79
C CYS A 188 -17.10 5.59 -16.50
N GLU A 189 -16.37 4.49 -16.62
CA GLU A 189 -15.94 3.62 -15.51
C GLU A 189 -14.41 3.61 -15.39
N PHE A 190 -13.87 3.93 -14.22
CA PHE A 190 -12.43 4.06 -13.94
C PHE A 190 -11.95 3.11 -12.83
N GLY A 191 -12.51 1.90 -12.77
CA GLY A 191 -12.12 0.94 -11.73
C GLY A 191 -10.61 0.77 -11.71
N GLU A 192 -10.01 1.03 -10.55
CA GLU A 192 -8.58 0.88 -10.33
C GLU A 192 -7.66 1.71 -11.28
N THR A 193 -8.17 2.75 -11.93
CA THR A 193 -7.39 3.61 -12.83
C THR A 193 -6.38 4.47 -12.06
N MET A 194 -5.19 4.70 -12.63
CA MET A 194 -4.13 5.50 -12.01
C MET A 194 -3.80 6.75 -12.82
N PHE A 195 -4.02 7.93 -12.26
CA PHE A 195 -3.68 9.25 -12.80
C PHE A 195 -2.40 9.82 -12.17
N VAL A 196 -1.40 8.97 -11.93
CA VAL A 196 -0.18 9.34 -11.21
C VAL A 196 0.55 10.47 -11.92
N ASN A 197 0.78 11.60 -11.25
CA ASN A 197 1.46 12.75 -11.83
C ASN A 197 0.81 13.25 -13.15
N ALA A 198 -0.48 12.99 -13.35
CA ALA A 198 -1.22 13.51 -14.50
C ALA A 198 -1.50 15.01 -14.33
N ALA A 199 -1.46 15.76 -15.43
CA ALA A 199 -1.83 17.16 -15.45
C ALA A 199 -3.26 17.29 -15.99
N LEU A 200 -4.20 17.72 -15.14
CA LEU A 200 -5.60 17.90 -15.47
C LEU A 200 -5.94 19.39 -15.45
N SER A 201 -6.24 19.95 -16.62
CA SER A 201 -6.61 21.35 -16.78
C SER A 201 -8.01 21.47 -17.39
N GLY A 202 -8.99 21.98 -16.63
CA GLY A 202 -10.37 22.12 -17.10
C GLY A 202 -11.07 20.77 -17.41
N VAL A 203 -10.62 19.67 -16.80
CA VAL A 203 -11.16 18.32 -17.02
C VAL A 203 -12.49 18.14 -16.30
N ARG A 204 -13.44 17.47 -16.95
CA ARG A 204 -14.78 17.21 -16.41
C ARG A 204 -15.05 15.71 -16.31
N PHE A 205 -15.37 15.24 -15.10
CA PHE A 205 -15.91 13.92 -14.85
C PHE A 205 -17.40 14.07 -14.51
N GLU A 206 -18.27 13.60 -15.40
CA GLU A 206 -19.73 13.74 -15.30
C GLU A 206 -20.38 12.35 -15.25
N ASP A 207 -21.24 12.12 -14.27
CA ASP A 207 -22.03 10.89 -14.09
C ASP A 207 -21.19 9.60 -14.18
N SER A 208 -19.93 9.67 -13.72
CA SER A 208 -18.91 8.64 -13.88
C SER A 208 -18.57 7.93 -12.57
N ARG A 209 -18.02 6.72 -12.65
CA ARG A 209 -17.63 5.90 -11.49
C ARG A 209 -16.11 5.79 -11.41
N LEU A 210 -15.53 6.23 -10.30
CA LEU A 210 -14.07 6.30 -10.10
C LEU A 210 -13.56 5.35 -9.02
N GLN A 211 -14.24 4.24 -8.79
CA GLN A 211 -13.92 3.32 -7.69
C GLN A 211 -12.45 2.89 -7.69
N HIS A 212 -11.80 3.00 -6.53
CA HIS A 212 -10.40 2.60 -6.32
C HIS A 212 -9.38 3.29 -7.23
N SER A 213 -9.73 4.42 -7.86
CA SER A 213 -8.79 5.19 -8.68
C SER A 213 -7.77 5.96 -7.82
N SER A 214 -6.59 6.20 -8.38
CA SER A 214 -5.52 7.00 -7.75
C SER A 214 -5.31 8.31 -8.52
N PHE A 215 -5.39 9.44 -7.82
CA PHE A 215 -4.95 10.76 -8.32
C PHE A 215 -3.66 11.21 -7.63
N GLU A 216 -2.79 10.25 -7.32
CA GLU A 216 -1.53 10.53 -6.65
C GLU A 216 -0.67 11.52 -7.45
N ASP A 217 -0.15 12.55 -6.78
CA ASP A 217 0.69 13.61 -7.38
C ASP A 217 0.05 14.33 -8.58
N ALA A 218 -1.24 14.12 -8.85
CA ALA A 218 -1.92 14.77 -9.97
C ALA A 218 -2.08 16.27 -9.72
N SER A 219 -2.00 17.08 -10.78
CA SER A 219 -2.33 18.50 -10.72
C SER A 219 -3.71 18.75 -11.32
N PHE A 220 -4.54 19.47 -10.57
CA PHE A 220 -5.83 19.98 -11.02
C PHE A 220 -5.71 21.50 -11.13
N GLU A 221 -5.79 21.99 -12.36
CA GLU A 221 -5.73 23.40 -12.69
C GLU A 221 -6.98 23.82 -13.47
N GLY A 222 -7.33 25.10 -13.36
CA GLY A 222 -8.53 25.64 -13.98
C GLY A 222 -9.81 25.00 -13.44
N ASN A 223 -10.90 25.15 -14.20
CA ASN A 223 -12.25 24.75 -13.81
C ASN A 223 -12.48 23.22 -13.93
N CYS A 224 -11.67 22.41 -13.24
CA CYS A 224 -11.91 20.98 -13.13
C CYS A 224 -13.20 20.70 -12.35
N VAL A 225 -14.00 19.71 -12.79
CA VAL A 225 -15.30 19.40 -12.19
C VAL A 225 -15.51 17.90 -12.05
N PHE A 226 -15.94 17.48 -10.86
CA PHE A 226 -16.49 16.17 -10.56
C PHE A 226 -17.99 16.34 -10.28
N LYS A 227 -18.86 15.92 -11.20
CA LYS A 227 -20.31 16.09 -11.09
C LYS A 227 -21.04 14.77 -11.22
N GLY A 228 -21.93 14.46 -10.27
CA GLY A 228 -22.69 13.20 -10.34
C GLY A 228 -21.82 11.95 -10.20
N VAL A 229 -20.62 12.07 -9.62
CA VAL A 229 -19.66 10.97 -9.58
C VAL A 229 -19.79 10.13 -8.31
N HIS A 230 -19.41 8.87 -8.41
CA HIS A 230 -19.28 7.95 -7.27
C HIS A 230 -17.84 7.43 -7.21
N MET A 231 -17.17 7.62 -6.07
CA MET A 231 -15.71 7.45 -5.97
C MET A 231 -15.24 6.77 -4.65
N PRO A 232 -15.75 5.57 -4.32
CA PRO A 232 -15.33 4.84 -3.13
C PRO A 232 -13.91 4.27 -3.32
N GLY A 233 -13.07 4.37 -2.29
CA GLY A 233 -11.67 3.93 -2.33
C GLY A 233 -10.78 4.78 -3.24
N THR A 234 -11.31 5.83 -3.86
CA THR A 234 -10.54 6.81 -4.63
C THR A 234 -9.72 7.67 -3.70
N HIS A 235 -8.48 8.00 -4.08
CA HIS A 235 -7.63 8.85 -3.26
C HIS A 235 -6.88 9.93 -4.04
N PHE A 236 -6.50 10.98 -3.31
CA PHE A 236 -5.86 12.19 -3.82
C PHE A 236 -4.50 12.45 -3.15
N LEU A 237 -3.72 11.38 -2.91
CA LEU A 237 -2.44 11.48 -2.21
C LEU A 237 -1.54 12.53 -2.87
N SER A 238 -1.13 13.56 -2.12
CA SER A 238 -0.23 14.61 -2.61
C SER A 238 -0.73 15.40 -3.83
N ALA A 239 -2.01 15.30 -4.19
CA ALA A 239 -2.55 16.02 -5.34
C ALA A 239 -2.50 17.55 -5.13
N SER A 240 -2.09 18.28 -6.16
CA SER A 240 -2.18 19.74 -6.21
C SER A 240 -3.53 20.13 -6.77
N VAL A 241 -4.31 20.92 -6.03
CA VAL A 241 -5.70 21.24 -6.40
C VAL A 241 -5.91 22.74 -6.35
N SER A 242 -6.32 23.31 -7.48
CA SER A 242 -6.70 24.71 -7.60
C SER A 242 -8.05 24.99 -6.90
N LYS A 243 -8.25 26.24 -6.44
CA LYS A 243 -9.44 26.65 -5.67
C LYS A 243 -10.76 26.54 -6.44
N ASP A 244 -10.69 26.51 -7.77
CA ASP A 244 -11.81 26.40 -8.70
C ASP A 244 -12.16 24.95 -9.07
N THR A 245 -11.43 23.96 -8.54
CA THR A 245 -11.80 22.54 -8.69
C THR A 245 -13.03 22.23 -7.83
N ARG A 246 -14.11 21.77 -8.48
CA ARG A 246 -15.43 21.58 -7.85
C ARG A 246 -15.85 20.12 -7.78
N ILE A 247 -16.55 19.77 -6.71
CA ILE A 247 -17.25 18.50 -6.53
C ILE A 247 -18.72 18.82 -6.25
N GLU A 248 -19.59 18.37 -7.15
CA GLU A 248 -21.02 18.72 -7.16
C GLU A 248 -21.88 17.46 -7.30
N ALA A 249 -22.99 17.38 -6.58
CA ALA A 249 -23.97 16.30 -6.66
C ALA A 249 -23.37 14.86 -6.68
N SER A 250 -22.30 14.64 -5.91
CA SER A 250 -21.47 13.43 -5.96
C SER A 250 -21.53 12.65 -4.65
N ASP A 251 -21.34 11.34 -4.73
CA ASP A 251 -21.24 10.47 -3.55
C ASP A 251 -19.77 10.25 -3.19
N LEU A 252 -19.38 10.80 -2.03
CA LEU A 252 -18.04 10.79 -1.46
C LEU A 252 -17.88 9.78 -0.32
N THR A 253 -18.85 8.86 -0.16
CA THR A 253 -18.71 7.75 0.78
C THR A 253 -17.46 6.94 0.43
N ASP A 254 -16.61 6.70 1.42
CA ASP A 254 -15.33 5.99 1.28
C ASP A 254 -14.27 6.66 0.38
N THR A 255 -14.40 7.95 0.05
CA THR A 255 -13.35 8.73 -0.63
C THR A 255 -12.24 9.14 0.33
N VAL A 256 -10.97 8.95 -0.05
CA VAL A 256 -9.80 9.17 0.82
C VAL A 256 -9.01 10.40 0.37
N PHE A 257 -9.19 11.52 1.06
CA PHE A 257 -8.59 12.80 0.63
C PHE A 257 -7.12 13.02 1.05
N LEU A 258 -6.57 12.32 2.05
CA LEU A 258 -5.13 12.37 2.41
C LEU A 258 -4.56 13.82 2.49
N ASP A 259 -5.13 14.65 3.36
CA ASP A 259 -4.87 16.11 3.54
C ASP A 259 -5.38 17.06 2.43
N THR A 260 -5.96 16.58 1.33
CA THR A 260 -6.38 17.46 0.21
C THR A 260 -7.81 17.97 0.27
N ARG A 261 -8.65 17.46 1.18
CA ARG A 261 -10.11 17.75 1.20
C ARG A 261 -10.43 19.24 1.16
N ALA A 262 -9.73 20.04 1.96
CA ALA A 262 -9.96 21.48 2.09
C ALA A 262 -9.63 22.28 0.82
N ARG A 263 -8.97 21.65 -0.17
CA ARG A 263 -8.61 22.28 -1.45
C ARG A 263 -9.75 22.20 -2.48
N PHE A 264 -10.72 21.32 -2.28
CA PHE A 264 -11.87 21.16 -3.17
C PHE A 264 -13.04 22.06 -2.74
N ALA A 265 -13.69 22.69 -3.71
CA ALA A 265 -14.99 23.31 -3.50
C ALA A 265 -16.09 22.24 -3.61
N ILE A 266 -16.60 21.78 -2.47
CA ILE A 266 -17.56 20.68 -2.38
C ILE A 266 -18.94 21.24 -2.00
N ASP A 267 -19.98 20.92 -2.77
CA ASP A 267 -21.34 21.33 -2.43
C ASP A 267 -21.89 20.60 -1.18
N ALA A 268 -22.95 21.14 -0.57
CA ALA A 268 -23.49 20.61 0.68
C ALA A 268 -23.93 19.14 0.56
N ALA A 269 -24.62 18.80 -0.53
CA ALA A 269 -25.11 17.44 -0.77
C ALA A 269 -23.96 16.42 -0.86
N SER A 270 -22.87 16.75 -1.55
CA SER A 270 -21.70 15.87 -1.64
C SER A 270 -20.94 15.83 -0.32
N ALA A 271 -20.82 16.97 0.36
CA ALA A 271 -20.13 17.06 1.65
C ALA A 271 -20.77 16.18 2.73
N ASP A 272 -22.11 16.07 2.74
CA ASP A 272 -22.86 15.24 3.69
C ASP A 272 -22.58 13.73 3.55
N THR A 273 -22.14 13.29 2.36
CA THR A 273 -21.78 11.89 2.12
C THR A 273 -20.34 11.55 2.50
N ALA A 274 -19.46 12.56 2.61
CA ALA A 274 -18.01 12.41 2.73
C ALA A 274 -17.56 11.82 4.08
N ARG A 275 -17.65 10.50 4.20
CA ARG A 275 -17.24 9.73 5.39
C ARG A 275 -16.60 8.41 4.99
N LEU A 276 -15.56 8.02 5.73
CA LEU A 276 -15.00 6.67 5.62
C LEU A 276 -15.83 5.73 6.47
N THR A 277 -16.35 4.65 5.88
CA THR A 277 -17.15 3.63 6.56
C THR A 277 -16.37 2.35 6.83
N ARG A 278 -15.24 2.17 6.13
CA ARG A 278 -14.40 0.97 6.16
C ARG A 278 -12.92 1.33 6.38
N PRO A 279 -12.15 0.57 7.18
CA PRO A 279 -10.71 0.78 7.30
C PRO A 279 -10.01 0.81 5.95
N THR A 280 -8.84 1.44 5.86
CA THR A 280 -8.09 1.64 4.62
C THR A 280 -6.79 0.83 4.64
N THR A 281 -6.44 0.22 3.52
CA THR A 281 -5.22 -0.57 3.37
C THR A 281 -4.43 -0.08 2.17
N ALA A 282 -3.26 0.50 2.42
CA ALA A 282 -2.36 0.88 1.33
C ALA A 282 -1.65 -0.35 0.75
N THR A 283 -1.62 -0.46 -0.57
CA THR A 283 -0.81 -1.44 -1.29
C THR A 283 0.02 -0.71 -2.33
N LEU A 284 1.33 -0.96 -2.31
CA LEU A 284 2.25 -0.39 -3.29
C LEU A 284 2.04 -1.06 -4.66
N VAL A 285 1.91 -0.29 -5.73
CA VAL A 285 1.69 -0.76 -7.10
C VAL A 285 2.52 0.06 -8.07
N SER A 286 2.88 -0.48 -9.23
CA SER A 286 3.46 0.28 -10.32
C SER A 286 2.40 0.52 -11.39
N HIS A 287 2.28 1.77 -11.81
CA HIS A 287 1.43 2.15 -12.93
C HIS A 287 1.94 1.65 -14.29
N GLU A 288 3.23 1.27 -14.39
CA GLU A 288 3.86 0.79 -15.63
C GLU A 288 3.63 -0.71 -15.82
N SER A 289 3.75 -1.47 -14.73
CA SER A 289 3.57 -2.91 -14.71
C SER A 289 2.86 -3.31 -13.43
N ARG A 290 1.60 -3.73 -13.58
CA ARG A 290 0.80 -4.24 -12.46
C ARG A 290 1.33 -5.57 -11.94
N GLY A 291 2.08 -6.30 -12.78
CA GLY A 291 2.51 -7.65 -12.49
C GLY A 291 1.34 -8.57 -12.14
N VAL A 292 1.64 -9.72 -11.55
CA VAL A 292 0.62 -10.73 -11.19
C VAL A 292 0.25 -10.67 -9.70
N THR A 293 1.20 -10.28 -8.85
CA THR A 293 1.02 -10.21 -7.39
C THR A 293 0.04 -9.12 -6.96
N VAL A 294 0.25 -7.87 -7.38
CA VAL A 294 -0.49 -6.72 -6.82
C VAL A 294 -2.00 -6.78 -7.09
N PRO A 295 -2.48 -7.14 -8.30
CA PRO A 295 -3.92 -7.30 -8.54
C PRO A 295 -4.56 -8.34 -7.61
N ARG A 296 -3.86 -9.45 -7.35
CA ARG A 296 -4.34 -10.52 -6.45
C ARG A 296 -4.32 -10.09 -4.98
N VAL A 297 -3.31 -9.36 -4.54
CA VAL A 297 -3.30 -8.71 -3.22
C VAL A 297 -4.52 -7.79 -3.08
N GLY A 298 -4.79 -6.94 -4.08
CA GLY A 298 -5.97 -6.08 -4.10
C GLY A 298 -7.28 -6.85 -4.00
N ALA A 299 -7.42 -7.93 -4.77
CA ALA A 299 -8.59 -8.81 -4.72
C ALA A 299 -8.74 -9.48 -3.35
N LYS A 300 -7.65 -9.92 -2.71
CA LYS A 300 -7.69 -10.50 -1.36
C LYS A 300 -8.11 -9.50 -0.30
N ILE A 301 -7.56 -8.29 -0.34
CA ILE A 301 -7.94 -7.19 0.55
C ILE A 301 -9.44 -6.87 0.38
N ALA A 302 -9.93 -6.80 -0.86
CA ALA A 302 -11.34 -6.56 -1.14
C ALA A 302 -12.24 -7.73 -0.69
N ALA A 303 -11.82 -8.98 -0.90
CA ALA A 303 -12.60 -10.18 -0.61
C ALA A 303 -12.73 -10.49 0.89
N VAL A 304 -11.75 -10.11 1.69
CA VAL A 304 -11.69 -10.44 3.12
C VAL A 304 -12.58 -9.51 3.97
N ALA A 305 -13.52 -8.82 3.32
CA ALA A 305 -14.63 -8.09 3.89
C ALA A 305 -14.22 -7.18 5.05
N GLY A 306 -13.70 -5.99 4.72
CA GLY A 306 -13.53 -4.98 5.76
C GLY A 306 -12.80 -3.73 5.33
N THR A 307 -11.83 -3.82 4.41
CA THR A 307 -10.99 -2.66 4.11
C THR A 307 -11.14 -2.12 2.68
N LEU A 308 -10.78 -0.86 2.53
CA LEU A 308 -10.68 -0.10 1.30
C LEU A 308 -9.25 -0.23 0.78
N PRO A 309 -9.01 -0.97 -0.31
CA PRO A 309 -7.69 -1.01 -0.92
C PRO A 309 -7.37 0.36 -1.53
N LEU A 310 -6.23 0.92 -1.14
CA LEU A 310 -5.66 2.14 -1.71
C LEU A 310 -4.40 1.79 -2.49
N ARG A 311 -4.41 2.06 -3.79
CA ARG A 311 -3.30 1.79 -4.69
C ARG A 311 -2.35 2.98 -4.72
N VAL A 312 -1.14 2.78 -4.21
CA VAL A 312 -0.13 3.83 -4.07
C VAL A 312 1.02 3.51 -5.01
N GLU A 313 1.45 4.49 -5.81
CA GLU A 313 2.59 4.28 -6.71
C GLU A 313 3.86 3.98 -5.90
N MET A 314 4.52 2.88 -6.22
CA MET A 314 5.70 2.40 -5.51
C MET A 314 6.95 3.23 -5.85
N ARG A 315 7.01 3.86 -7.03
CA ARG A 315 8.10 4.75 -7.46
C ARG A 315 7.58 6.18 -7.55
N VAL A 316 7.86 6.99 -6.52
CA VAL A 316 7.42 8.39 -6.44
C VAL A 316 7.75 9.14 -7.75
N ALA A 317 6.72 9.40 -8.55
CA ALA A 317 6.88 9.82 -9.94
C ALA A 317 7.51 11.23 -10.06
N SER A 318 7.27 12.07 -9.05
CA SER A 318 7.87 13.41 -8.97
C SER A 318 9.38 13.41 -8.69
N VAL A 319 9.99 12.24 -8.41
CA VAL A 319 11.42 12.09 -8.15
C VAL A 319 12.09 11.35 -9.31
N GLN A 320 13.14 11.94 -9.87
CA GLN A 320 13.95 11.31 -10.92
C GLN A 320 14.81 10.20 -10.32
N ALA A 321 14.70 8.98 -10.86
CA ALA A 321 15.44 7.79 -10.39
C ALA A 321 16.95 8.05 -10.26
N ALA A 322 17.59 8.54 -11.33
CA ALA A 322 19.04 8.75 -11.34
C ALA A 322 19.53 9.72 -10.25
N VAL A 323 18.72 10.71 -9.87
CA VAL A 323 19.10 11.69 -8.84
C VAL A 323 19.02 11.06 -7.45
N VAL A 324 17.93 10.35 -7.14
CA VAL A 324 17.81 9.68 -5.84
C VAL A 324 18.78 8.50 -5.73
N ASP A 325 19.08 7.81 -6.83
CA ASP A 325 20.05 6.72 -6.84
C ASP A 325 21.45 7.22 -6.49
N ALA A 326 21.88 8.34 -7.09
CA ALA A 326 23.15 8.98 -6.75
C ALA A 326 23.19 9.46 -5.28
N GLU A 327 22.08 10.03 -4.80
CA GLU A 327 21.96 10.49 -3.41
C GLU A 327 22.05 9.33 -2.41
N VAL A 328 21.36 8.22 -2.68
CA VAL A 328 21.38 7.01 -1.86
C VAL A 328 22.76 6.36 -1.87
N GLU A 329 23.36 6.11 -3.05
CA GLU A 329 24.67 5.45 -3.13
C GLU A 329 25.78 6.26 -2.43
N ALA A 330 25.84 7.57 -2.68
CA ALA A 330 26.82 8.44 -2.03
C ALA A 330 26.63 8.48 -0.50
N HIS A 331 25.39 8.40 -0.03
CA HIS A 331 25.11 8.35 1.40
C HIS A 331 25.47 6.98 2.00
N LEU A 332 25.15 5.87 1.32
CA LEU A 332 25.52 4.52 1.75
C LEU A 332 27.04 4.33 1.83
N ASP A 333 27.81 4.85 0.88
CA ASP A 333 29.28 4.85 0.92
C ASP A 333 29.81 5.54 2.19
N ARG A 334 29.22 6.70 2.53
CA ARG A 334 29.59 7.43 3.75
C ARG A 334 29.28 6.61 4.99
N LEU A 335 28.08 6.03 5.08
CA LEU A 335 27.66 5.24 6.24
C LEU A 335 28.47 3.95 6.40
N ALA A 336 28.85 3.30 5.30
CA ALA A 336 29.66 2.08 5.28
C ALA A 336 31.12 2.33 5.71
N SER A 337 31.63 3.56 5.53
CA SER A 337 32.97 3.96 6.02
C SER A 337 33.01 4.26 7.53
N GLN A 338 31.85 4.37 8.18
CA GLN A 338 31.73 4.62 9.61
C GLN A 338 31.65 3.30 10.39
N PRO A 339 32.05 3.29 11.68
CA PRO A 339 31.86 2.11 12.53
C PRO A 339 30.41 1.63 12.53
N ALA A 340 30.21 0.31 12.55
CA ALA A 340 28.87 -0.27 12.72
C ALA A 340 28.28 0.20 14.06
N GLY A 341 27.07 0.76 14.01
CA GLY A 341 26.30 1.16 15.19
C GLY A 341 25.13 0.21 15.45
N ASP A 342 24.28 0.57 16.40
CA ASP A 342 23.09 -0.22 16.78
C ASP A 342 22.00 -0.24 15.70
N HIS A 343 22.08 0.65 14.71
CA HIS A 343 21.12 0.77 13.61
C HIS A 343 21.73 0.27 12.29
N SER A 344 20.90 -0.37 11.48
CA SER A 344 21.23 -0.82 10.13
C SER A 344 21.54 0.36 9.19
N LEU A 345 22.17 0.08 8.03
CA LEU A 345 22.37 1.11 7.01
C LEU A 345 21.05 1.77 6.55
N PRO A 346 19.97 1.01 6.25
CA PRO A 346 18.68 1.62 5.91
C PRO A 346 18.07 2.48 7.04
N GLN A 347 18.19 2.04 8.30
CA GLN A 347 17.68 2.83 9.44
C GLN A 347 18.44 4.14 9.59
N ARG A 348 19.78 4.11 9.43
CA ARG A 348 20.62 5.30 9.47
C ARG A 348 20.34 6.24 8.31
N LEU A 349 20.18 5.71 7.09
CA LEU A 349 19.79 6.49 5.91
C LEU A 349 18.47 7.24 6.13
N VAL A 350 17.45 6.55 6.67
CA VAL A 350 16.16 7.18 7.00
C VAL A 350 16.32 8.20 8.11
N ALA A 351 17.03 7.88 9.19
CA ALA A 351 17.22 8.78 10.32
C ALA A 351 17.94 10.08 9.90
N ASP A 352 19.01 9.97 9.12
CA ASP A 352 19.78 11.12 8.64
C ASP A 352 18.94 12.01 7.70
N ALA A 353 18.13 11.40 6.81
CA ALA A 353 17.24 12.16 5.92
C ALA A 353 16.09 12.86 6.65
N LEU A 354 15.61 12.30 7.76
CA LEU A 354 14.62 12.95 8.63
C LEU A 354 15.25 14.05 9.49
N ALA A 355 16.50 13.88 9.92
CA ALA A 355 17.22 14.86 10.73
C ALA A 355 17.66 16.09 9.91
N ASP A 356 18.12 15.87 8.67
CA ASP A 356 18.49 16.94 7.73
C ASP A 356 17.90 16.70 6.33
N PRO A 357 16.62 17.08 6.13
CA PRO A 357 15.95 16.98 4.83
C PRO A 357 16.61 17.81 3.72
N GLN A 358 17.42 18.82 4.05
CA GLN A 358 18.08 19.66 3.04
C GLN A 358 19.33 18.98 2.49
N ALA A 359 20.01 18.18 3.31
CA ALA A 359 21.17 17.38 2.87
C ALA A 359 20.76 16.20 1.98
N LEU A 360 19.57 15.63 2.19
CA LEU A 360 19.06 14.47 1.45
C LEU A 360 17.66 14.77 0.88
N PRO A 361 17.54 15.74 -0.04
CA PRO A 361 16.25 16.28 -0.45
C PRO A 361 15.38 15.29 -1.23
N LYS A 362 15.96 14.37 -2.02
CA LYS A 362 15.17 13.40 -2.79
C LYS A 362 14.72 12.24 -1.93
N ILE A 363 15.58 11.78 -1.01
CA ILE A 363 15.18 10.79 -0.01
C ILE A 363 14.08 11.38 0.88
N ALA A 364 14.28 12.58 1.42
CA ALA A 364 13.30 13.25 2.28
C ALA A 364 11.95 13.48 1.59
N GLN A 365 11.95 13.81 0.29
CA GLN A 365 10.72 13.93 -0.50
C GLN A 365 9.92 12.62 -0.53
N ILE A 366 10.59 11.48 -0.69
CA ILE A 366 9.95 10.16 -0.67
C ILE A 366 9.48 9.80 0.74
N LEU A 367 10.28 10.09 1.77
CA LEU A 367 9.92 9.86 3.17
C LEU A 367 8.69 10.67 3.61
N ALA A 368 8.54 11.90 3.11
CA ALA A 368 7.36 12.73 3.35
C ALA A 368 6.07 12.07 2.83
N LYS A 369 6.13 11.41 1.67
CA LYS A 369 5.02 10.61 1.14
C LYS A 369 4.69 9.44 2.07
N ALA A 370 5.70 8.70 2.54
CA ALA A 370 5.52 7.59 3.47
C ALA A 370 4.84 8.06 4.78
N GLU A 371 5.23 9.23 5.28
CA GLU A 371 4.62 9.84 6.47
C GLU A 371 3.15 10.18 6.24
N ILE A 372 2.81 10.90 5.15
CA ILE A 372 1.43 11.26 4.83
C ILE A 372 0.57 10.01 4.73
N LEU A 373 1.05 8.97 4.04
CA LEU A 373 0.31 7.73 3.88
C LEU A 373 0.05 7.05 5.24
N ALA A 374 1.10 6.83 6.04
CA ALA A 374 1.00 6.18 7.35
C ALA A 374 0.17 6.97 8.39
N ARG A 375 -0.05 8.27 8.18
CA ARG A 375 -0.98 9.06 9.01
C ARG A 375 -2.46 8.75 8.75
N HIS A 376 -2.78 8.30 7.56
CA HIS A 376 -4.17 8.22 7.09
C HIS A 376 -4.66 6.80 6.86
N VAL A 377 -3.75 5.83 6.72
CA VAL A 377 -4.13 4.45 6.46
C VAL A 377 -4.18 3.61 7.71
N ASP A 378 -5.02 2.58 7.68
CA ASP A 378 -5.24 1.69 8.80
C ASP A 378 -4.36 0.44 8.73
N SER A 379 -3.82 0.11 7.55
CA SER A 379 -2.77 -0.89 7.37
C SER A 379 -1.99 -0.69 6.06
N VAL A 380 -0.83 -1.33 5.97
CA VAL A 380 0.06 -1.31 4.78
C VAL A 380 0.39 -2.74 4.34
N VAL A 381 0.41 -2.96 3.03
CA VAL A 381 0.93 -4.18 2.40
C VAL A 381 2.11 -3.83 1.50
N LEU A 382 3.27 -4.42 1.80
CA LEU A 382 4.47 -4.38 0.96
C LEU A 382 4.50 -5.65 0.09
N PRO A 383 4.24 -5.56 -1.23
CA PRO A 383 4.15 -6.73 -2.10
C PRO A 383 5.53 -7.28 -2.48
N GLY A 384 5.53 -8.44 -3.15
CA GLY A 384 6.72 -9.00 -3.81
C GLY A 384 7.26 -8.14 -4.96
N GLY A 385 8.37 -8.54 -5.56
CA GLY A 385 8.99 -7.82 -6.67
C GLY A 385 10.43 -8.23 -6.96
N GLU A 386 11.18 -7.31 -7.56
CA GLU A 386 12.60 -7.47 -7.92
C GLU A 386 13.53 -7.61 -6.70
N ASP A 387 14.77 -8.03 -6.93
CA ASP A 387 15.78 -8.14 -5.87
C ASP A 387 16.02 -6.82 -5.12
N LEU A 388 16.52 -6.90 -3.89
CA LEU A 388 17.05 -5.73 -3.20
C LEU A 388 18.50 -5.47 -3.58
N SER A 389 18.87 -4.19 -3.61
CA SER A 389 20.28 -3.80 -3.77
C SER A 389 21.13 -4.35 -2.62
N PRO A 390 22.21 -5.11 -2.92
CA PRO A 390 23.14 -5.62 -1.92
C PRO A 390 23.83 -4.55 -1.07
N ARG A 391 23.88 -3.33 -1.60
CA ARG A 391 24.42 -2.15 -0.91
C ARG A 391 23.67 -1.82 0.38
N LEU A 392 22.36 -2.11 0.43
CA LEU A 392 21.53 -1.86 1.60
C LEU A 392 21.90 -2.73 2.81
N TYR A 393 22.52 -3.88 2.58
CA TYR A 393 23.03 -4.77 3.63
C TYR A 393 24.54 -4.97 3.53
N ASN A 394 25.24 -3.95 3.02
CA ASN A 394 26.70 -3.82 2.98
C ASN A 394 27.42 -4.98 2.26
N GLN A 395 26.85 -5.49 1.17
CA GLN A 395 27.46 -6.51 0.34
C GLN A 395 27.70 -6.00 -1.10
N GLN A 396 28.65 -6.64 -1.78
CA GLN A 396 28.81 -6.49 -3.22
C GLN A 396 27.81 -7.37 -3.94
N ALA A 397 27.36 -6.91 -5.11
CA ALA A 397 26.44 -7.68 -5.93
C ALA A 397 27.12 -8.93 -6.49
N GLU A 398 26.49 -10.07 -6.26
CA GLU A 398 26.85 -11.32 -6.90
C GLU A 398 26.36 -11.33 -8.37
N PRO A 399 27.04 -12.06 -9.29
CA PRO A 399 26.72 -12.04 -10.71
C PRO A 399 25.27 -12.36 -11.09
N GLN A 400 24.54 -13.09 -10.25
CA GLN A 400 23.17 -13.51 -10.52
C GLN A 400 22.12 -12.60 -9.86
N THR A 401 22.53 -11.46 -9.29
CA THR A 401 21.64 -10.50 -8.62
C THR A 401 20.84 -9.75 -9.67
N ASP A 402 19.51 -9.83 -9.58
CA ASP A 402 18.60 -9.18 -10.54
C ASP A 402 18.09 -7.83 -10.01
N TRP A 403 19.02 -7.01 -9.51
CA TRP A 403 18.76 -5.61 -9.16
C TRP A 403 19.09 -4.72 -10.35
N LYS A 404 18.05 -4.12 -10.95
CA LYS A 404 18.17 -3.30 -12.17
C LYS A 404 18.34 -1.80 -11.91
N GLY A 405 18.51 -1.39 -10.64
CA GLY A 405 18.51 0.02 -10.22
C GLY A 405 17.12 0.54 -9.86
N ASP A 406 17.04 1.80 -9.42
CA ASP A 406 15.87 2.52 -8.90
C ASP A 406 15.55 2.33 -7.41
N TYR A 407 16.21 3.12 -6.56
CA TYR A 407 15.97 3.16 -5.12
C TYR A 407 14.65 3.79 -4.70
N ARG A 408 13.82 4.36 -5.59
CA ARG A 408 12.58 5.05 -5.17
C ARG A 408 11.63 4.15 -4.40
N ARG A 409 11.45 2.91 -4.88
CA ARG A 409 10.66 1.88 -4.17
C ARG A 409 11.29 1.55 -2.82
N SER A 410 12.59 1.30 -2.82
CA SER A 410 13.31 0.89 -1.61
C SER A 410 13.24 1.97 -0.53
N VAL A 411 13.43 3.25 -0.88
CA VAL A 411 13.31 4.38 0.04
C VAL A 411 11.87 4.54 0.55
N LEU A 412 10.87 4.39 -0.32
CA LEU A 412 9.46 4.45 0.11
C LEU A 412 9.12 3.34 1.11
N GLU A 413 9.56 2.11 0.86
CA GLU A 413 9.34 0.98 1.76
C GLU A 413 10.07 1.16 3.10
N MET A 414 11.33 1.65 3.09
CA MET A 414 12.06 1.99 4.33
C MET A 414 11.33 3.08 5.12
N GLY A 415 10.81 4.11 4.45
CA GLY A 415 9.99 5.15 5.05
C GLY A 415 8.71 4.59 5.65
N LEU A 416 8.02 3.69 4.95
CA LEU A 416 6.81 3.06 5.46
C LEU A 416 7.09 2.13 6.63
N LEU A 417 8.18 1.35 6.60
CA LEU A 417 8.63 0.56 7.73
C LEU A 417 8.89 1.45 8.95
N HIS A 418 9.67 2.52 8.79
CA HIS A 418 9.92 3.49 9.85
C HIS A 418 8.61 4.05 10.43
N GLN A 419 7.69 4.52 9.57
CA GLN A 419 6.44 5.14 10.01
C GLN A 419 5.47 4.13 10.63
N CYS A 420 5.35 2.92 10.08
CA CYS A 420 4.47 1.88 10.62
C CYS A 420 4.92 1.45 12.01
N PHE A 421 6.23 1.26 12.21
CA PHE A 421 6.79 0.94 13.53
C PHE A 421 6.66 2.09 14.54
N HIS A 422 6.84 3.33 14.08
CA HIS A 422 6.70 4.51 14.93
C HIS A 422 5.24 4.79 15.34
N ARG A 423 4.27 4.60 14.43
CA ARG A 423 2.85 4.93 14.63
C ARG A 423 2.01 3.75 15.10
N GLY A 424 2.52 2.54 14.90
CA GLY A 424 1.81 1.31 15.18
C GLY A 424 0.80 0.89 14.12
N VAL A 425 1.02 1.31 12.86
CA VAL A 425 0.20 0.90 11.72
C VAL A 425 0.52 -0.56 11.39
N PRO A 426 -0.49 -1.47 11.38
CA PRO A 426 -0.31 -2.85 10.99
C PRO A 426 0.30 -3.01 9.59
N LEU A 427 1.26 -3.94 9.46
CA LEU A 427 1.98 -4.18 8.22
C LEU A 427 1.98 -5.66 7.83
N MET A 428 1.75 -5.94 6.54
CA MET A 428 2.01 -7.24 5.93
C MET A 428 3.09 -7.09 4.85
N ALA A 429 4.14 -7.90 4.92
CA ALA A 429 5.27 -7.86 4.00
C ALA A 429 5.38 -9.20 3.26
N ILE A 430 5.32 -9.18 1.93
CA ILE A 430 5.27 -10.37 1.07
C ILE A 430 6.51 -10.43 0.19
N CYS A 431 7.19 -11.58 0.16
CA CYS A 431 8.39 -11.87 -0.64
C CYS A 431 9.46 -10.77 -0.52
N ARG A 432 9.63 -9.92 -1.53
CA ARG A 432 10.53 -8.75 -1.47
C ARG A 432 10.21 -7.81 -0.31
N GLY A 433 8.94 -7.55 0.00
CA GLY A 433 8.57 -6.74 1.16
C GLY A 433 9.08 -7.34 2.47
N PHE A 434 9.03 -8.67 2.60
CA PHE A 434 9.60 -9.40 3.74
C PHE A 434 11.14 -9.26 3.79
N GLN A 435 11.82 -9.39 2.64
CA GLN A 435 13.26 -9.17 2.55
C GLN A 435 13.64 -7.74 2.95
N MET A 436 12.90 -6.73 2.47
CA MET A 436 13.15 -5.32 2.79
C MET A 436 12.96 -5.06 4.28
N THR A 437 11.92 -5.65 4.89
CA THR A 437 11.70 -5.56 6.32
C THR A 437 12.92 -6.07 7.10
N ASN A 438 13.44 -7.25 6.74
CA ASN A 438 14.58 -7.84 7.42
C ASN A 438 15.88 -7.04 7.19
N VAL A 439 16.14 -6.60 5.95
CA VAL A 439 17.27 -5.71 5.60
C VAL A 439 17.20 -4.39 6.36
N PHE A 440 16.00 -3.81 6.49
CA PHE A 440 15.78 -2.59 7.27
C PHE A 440 16.14 -2.78 8.75
N PHE A 441 15.92 -3.96 9.31
CA PHE A 441 16.35 -4.29 10.68
C PHE A 441 17.75 -4.90 10.77
N GLY A 442 18.55 -4.88 9.70
CA GLY A 442 19.97 -5.23 9.72
C GLY A 442 20.31 -6.66 9.31
N ALA A 443 19.33 -7.48 8.92
CA ALA A 443 19.60 -8.82 8.41
C ALA A 443 20.20 -8.76 6.99
N PRO A 444 21.26 -9.54 6.70
CA PRO A 444 21.72 -9.73 5.33
C PRO A 444 20.76 -10.63 4.54
N LEU A 445 20.91 -10.63 3.22
CA LEU A 445 20.27 -11.61 2.35
C LEU A 445 21.29 -12.57 1.78
N GLN A 446 20.87 -13.82 1.62
CA GLN A 446 21.47 -14.72 0.64
C GLN A 446 21.00 -14.26 -0.75
N GLN A 447 21.92 -13.77 -1.57
CA GLN A 447 21.60 -13.16 -2.87
C GLN A 447 21.06 -14.20 -3.85
N HIS A 448 21.54 -15.44 -3.77
CA HIS A 448 21.12 -16.54 -4.64
C HIS A 448 20.80 -17.80 -3.84
N VAL A 449 19.59 -18.31 -4.04
CA VAL A 449 19.14 -19.61 -3.53
C VAL A 449 18.64 -20.51 -4.66
N GLY A 450 19.27 -21.67 -4.82
CA GLY A 450 18.82 -22.70 -5.75
C GLY A 450 17.61 -23.48 -5.23
N ARG A 451 16.67 -23.86 -6.13
CA ARG A 451 15.55 -24.80 -5.86
C ARG A 451 14.46 -24.27 -4.90
N HIS A 452 14.34 -22.96 -4.73
CA HIS A 452 13.28 -22.31 -3.95
C HIS A 452 12.13 -21.84 -4.85
N VAL A 453 11.61 -22.77 -5.66
CA VAL A 453 10.42 -22.52 -6.51
C VAL A 453 9.48 -23.71 -6.40
N GLY A 454 8.19 -23.49 -6.16
CA GLY A 454 7.19 -24.54 -5.98
C GLY A 454 6.16 -24.26 -4.88
N VAL A 455 5.27 -25.21 -4.61
CA VAL A 455 4.44 -25.20 -3.40
C VAL A 455 5.09 -25.97 -2.28
N ARG A 456 5.05 -25.39 -1.09
CA ARG A 456 5.43 -26.05 0.16
C ARG A 456 4.29 -25.96 1.17
N THR A 457 4.22 -26.91 2.08
CA THR A 457 3.37 -26.81 3.26
C THR A 457 4.24 -26.45 4.45
N LEU A 458 3.99 -25.29 5.05
CA LEU A 458 4.63 -24.89 6.30
C LEU A 458 3.86 -25.52 7.45
N GLY A 459 4.51 -26.40 8.23
CA GLY A 459 3.92 -27.09 9.38
C GLY A 459 4.10 -28.61 9.42
N ASP A 460 4.61 -29.24 8.36
CA ASP A 460 4.86 -30.69 8.36
C ASP A 460 6.26 -30.98 8.94
N ASP A 461 6.33 -31.15 10.26
CA ASP A 461 7.55 -31.48 11.03
C ASP A 461 8.17 -32.85 10.63
N ARG A 462 7.62 -33.54 9.63
CA ARG A 462 8.12 -34.83 9.12
C ARG A 462 9.12 -34.72 7.96
N ALA A 463 9.35 -33.53 7.40
CA ALA A 463 10.21 -33.34 6.22
C ALA A 463 11.58 -32.70 6.51
N GLY A 464 11.97 -32.53 7.77
CA GLY A 464 13.32 -32.14 8.18
C GLY A 464 13.77 -33.03 9.32
N GLY A 465 14.92 -33.68 9.18
CA GLY A 465 15.44 -34.67 10.14
C GLY A 465 15.36 -34.20 11.58
N ALA A 466 15.11 -35.17 12.46
CA ALA A 466 15.01 -35.05 13.91
C ALA A 466 15.58 -33.73 14.45
N ALA A 467 14.71 -32.90 15.02
CA ALA A 467 15.12 -31.88 15.96
C ALA A 467 16.09 -32.54 16.95
N SER A 468 17.39 -32.30 16.79
CA SER A 468 18.34 -32.75 17.78
C SER A 468 18.01 -31.94 19.02
N ALA A 469 17.88 -32.63 20.15
CA ALA A 469 17.44 -32.09 21.43
C ALA A 469 18.50 -31.14 22.07
N GLN A 470 19.18 -30.32 21.26
CA GLN A 470 20.20 -29.37 21.67
C GLN A 470 20.00 -27.98 21.03
N ASP A 471 18.80 -27.66 20.57
CA ASP A 471 18.43 -26.29 20.21
C ASP A 471 18.04 -25.49 21.47
N PRO A 472 18.76 -24.41 21.86
CA PRO A 472 18.39 -23.58 23.00
C PRO A 472 17.04 -22.86 22.83
N ALA A 473 16.39 -22.97 21.67
CA ALA A 473 15.09 -22.36 21.37
C ALA A 473 13.86 -23.15 21.88
N ALA A 474 14.02 -24.13 22.77
CA ALA A 474 12.93 -24.86 23.43
C ALA A 474 12.15 -23.98 24.46
N THR A 475 11.50 -22.94 23.95
CA THR A 475 10.35 -22.23 24.56
C THR A 475 9.25 -22.07 23.51
N GLU A 476 9.09 -23.07 22.65
CA GLU A 476 8.11 -23.11 21.57
C GLU A 476 6.66 -23.08 22.08
N GLY A 477 6.42 -23.59 23.30
CA GLY A 477 5.12 -23.50 23.99
C GLY A 477 4.75 -22.08 24.44
N ALA A 478 5.70 -21.30 24.95
CA ALA A 478 5.45 -19.93 25.41
C ALA A 478 5.33 -18.92 24.25
N LYS A 479 6.02 -19.17 23.14
CA LYS A 479 5.92 -18.35 21.91
C LYS A 479 4.57 -18.53 21.19
N LYS A 480 3.92 -19.70 21.31
CA LYS A 480 2.57 -19.96 20.77
C LYS A 480 1.47 -19.16 21.48
N GLU A 481 1.55 -18.97 22.80
CA GLU A 481 0.52 -18.27 23.57
C GLU A 481 0.57 -16.73 23.43
N ALA A 482 1.69 -16.18 22.96
CA ALA A 482 1.90 -14.74 22.75
C ALA A 482 1.69 -14.25 21.30
N SER A 483 1.42 -15.16 20.36
CA SER A 483 1.23 -14.86 18.94
C SER A 483 -0.15 -14.25 18.65
N VAL A 484 -0.18 -13.07 18.05
CA VAL A 484 -1.38 -12.43 17.49
C VAL A 484 -1.92 -13.23 16.30
N PHE A 485 -1.05 -13.93 15.57
CA PHE A 485 -1.41 -14.72 14.40
C PHE A 485 -1.74 -16.20 14.73
N GLY A 486 -1.51 -16.62 15.98
CA GLY A 486 -1.94 -17.91 16.55
C GLY A 486 -1.60 -19.13 15.69
N ASN A 487 -2.61 -19.99 15.47
CA ASN A 487 -2.46 -21.20 14.66
C ASN A 487 -2.49 -20.94 13.13
N ALA A 488 -2.69 -19.70 12.66
CA ALA A 488 -2.79 -19.42 11.22
C ALA A 488 -1.51 -19.80 10.46
N LEU A 489 -0.35 -19.76 11.12
CA LEU A 489 0.95 -20.16 10.58
C LEU A 489 1.25 -21.68 10.73
N GLN A 490 0.28 -22.52 11.11
CA GLN A 490 0.47 -23.98 11.31
C GLN A 490 0.09 -24.84 10.11
N ASP A 491 -0.73 -24.32 9.18
CA ASP A 491 -1.20 -25.05 7.99
C ASP A 491 -1.23 -24.15 6.75
N ILE A 492 -0.07 -23.61 6.38
CA ILE A 492 0.03 -22.71 5.23
C ILE A 492 0.57 -23.44 4.02
N ARG A 493 -0.22 -23.40 2.93
CA ARG A 493 0.33 -23.61 1.59
C ARG A 493 1.05 -22.34 1.14
N ALA A 494 2.34 -22.49 0.92
CA ALA A 494 3.27 -21.43 0.54
C ALA A 494 3.64 -21.58 -0.93
N ALA A 495 3.26 -20.61 -1.76
CA ALA A 495 3.77 -20.46 -3.12
C ALA A 495 5.14 -19.78 -3.02
N VAL A 496 6.19 -20.54 -3.23
CA VAL A 496 7.58 -20.10 -3.12
C VAL A 496 8.05 -19.70 -4.52
N LEU A 497 8.35 -18.42 -4.70
CA LEU A 497 8.75 -17.82 -5.97
C LEU A 497 9.81 -16.74 -5.69
N HIS A 498 10.96 -17.14 -5.16
CA HIS A 498 12.06 -16.21 -4.84
C HIS A 498 13.42 -16.84 -5.13
N HIS A 499 14.40 -16.00 -5.43
CA HIS A 499 15.80 -16.43 -5.57
C HIS A 499 16.76 -15.66 -4.65
N GLN A 500 16.27 -14.67 -3.91
CA GLN A 500 16.88 -14.13 -2.68
C GLN A 500 16.16 -14.70 -1.45
N ALA A 501 16.88 -14.88 -0.34
CA ALA A 501 16.27 -15.32 0.91
C ALA A 501 16.89 -14.66 2.13
N VAL A 502 16.06 -14.45 3.15
CA VAL A 502 16.54 -14.19 4.51
C VAL A 502 16.97 -15.52 5.11
N ILE A 503 18.21 -15.59 5.58
CA ILE A 503 18.76 -16.78 6.23
C ILE A 503 18.78 -16.59 7.74
N ASP A 504 18.58 -17.70 8.45
CA ASP A 504 18.80 -17.73 9.89
C ASP A 504 20.29 -17.45 10.16
N ASP A 505 20.58 -16.46 11.01
CA ASP A 505 21.94 -16.02 11.32
C ASP A 505 22.33 -16.49 12.73
N PRO A 506 23.15 -17.56 12.84
CA PRO A 506 23.58 -18.08 14.14
C PRO A 506 24.43 -17.09 14.93
N ALA A 507 24.98 -16.05 14.30
CA ALA A 507 25.85 -15.06 14.93
C ALA A 507 25.10 -14.00 15.74
N GLY A 508 23.76 -14.01 15.75
CA GLY A 508 22.95 -13.16 16.63
C GLY A 508 23.04 -11.66 16.34
N ARG A 509 23.33 -11.26 15.08
CA ARG A 509 23.25 -9.86 14.66
C ARG A 509 21.85 -9.30 14.97
N PRO A 510 21.72 -8.02 15.38
CA PRO A 510 20.43 -7.43 15.70
C PRO A 510 19.51 -7.61 14.49
N HIS A 511 18.44 -8.36 14.70
CA HIS A 511 17.38 -8.61 13.75
C HIS A 511 16.06 -8.15 14.37
N LEU A 512 15.04 -8.00 13.53
CA LEU A 512 13.69 -7.74 14.02
C LEU A 512 13.34 -8.78 15.10
N SER A 513 13.02 -8.32 16.31
CA SER A 513 12.59 -9.22 17.38
C SER A 513 11.30 -9.93 16.96
N THR A 514 11.33 -11.26 16.94
CA THR A 514 10.22 -12.10 16.47
C THR A 514 9.54 -12.81 17.64
N ALA A 515 8.21 -12.80 17.64
CA ALA A 515 7.42 -13.65 18.54
C ALA A 515 7.33 -15.07 17.99
N LEU A 516 7.29 -15.19 16.65
CA LEU A 516 7.24 -16.45 15.93
C LEU A 516 8.07 -16.33 14.65
N SER A 517 8.80 -17.39 14.32
CA SER A 517 9.54 -17.54 13.07
C SER A 517 9.33 -18.95 12.52
N ARG A 518 9.13 -19.08 11.22
CA ARG A 518 9.07 -20.36 10.50
C ARG A 518 10.21 -20.42 9.52
N THR A 519 10.91 -21.55 9.50
CA THR A 519 12.05 -21.78 8.62
C THR A 519 11.90 -23.08 7.84
N ILE A 520 12.52 -23.15 6.68
CA ILE A 520 12.72 -24.41 5.93
C ILE A 520 14.21 -24.72 5.85
N ALA A 521 14.55 -26.00 5.99
CA ALA A 521 15.92 -26.46 5.75
C ALA A 521 16.26 -26.26 4.26
N SER A 522 17.48 -25.82 4.01
CA SER A 522 18.02 -25.60 2.68
C SER A 522 19.48 -26.06 2.63
N GLU A 523 19.93 -26.49 1.47
CA GLU A 523 21.30 -26.93 1.25
C GLU A 523 21.76 -26.42 -0.12
N GLU A 524 22.88 -25.70 -0.14
CA GLU A 524 23.52 -25.27 -1.38
C GLU A 524 25.03 -25.43 -1.25
N GLY A 525 25.66 -26.02 -2.28
CA GLY A 525 27.10 -26.29 -2.27
C GLY A 525 27.58 -27.21 -1.14
N GLY A 526 26.70 -28.07 -0.59
CA GLY A 526 27.02 -28.96 0.53
C GLY A 526 26.99 -28.29 1.91
N THR A 527 26.58 -27.02 2.00
CA THR A 527 26.39 -26.31 3.26
C THR A 527 24.91 -26.26 3.61
N ALA A 528 24.54 -26.81 4.76
CA ALA A 528 23.19 -26.74 5.29
C ALA A 528 22.94 -25.38 5.96
N TRP A 529 21.81 -24.77 5.64
CA TRP A 529 21.33 -23.51 6.23
C TRP A 529 19.81 -23.53 6.32
N ARG A 530 19.22 -22.51 6.96
CA ARG A 530 17.76 -22.39 7.13
C ARG A 530 17.26 -21.10 6.52
N ALA A 531 16.27 -21.19 5.63
CA ALA A 531 15.60 -20.03 5.05
C ALA A 531 14.42 -19.63 5.94
N ILE A 532 14.32 -18.36 6.29
CA ILE A 532 13.17 -17.84 7.05
C ILE A 532 12.01 -17.62 6.07
N MET A 533 10.89 -18.30 6.31
CA MET A 533 9.71 -18.29 5.45
C MET A 533 8.57 -17.42 5.97
N ALA A 534 8.47 -17.26 7.28
CA ALA A 534 7.49 -16.36 7.89
C ALA A 534 8.01 -15.83 9.22
N ILE A 535 7.67 -14.60 9.55
CA ILE A 535 7.90 -13.99 10.86
C ILE A 535 6.65 -13.25 11.34
N GLU A 536 6.49 -13.25 12.66
CA GLU A 536 5.65 -12.32 13.39
C GLU A 536 6.54 -11.45 14.26
N SER A 537 6.38 -10.13 14.19
CA SER A 537 7.08 -9.24 15.10
C SER A 537 6.56 -9.39 16.53
N SER A 538 7.48 -9.45 17.51
CA SER A 538 7.11 -9.41 18.93
C SER A 538 6.79 -8.00 19.44
N GLN A 539 6.80 -6.98 18.56
CA GLN A 539 6.52 -5.60 18.95
C GLN A 539 5.02 -5.36 19.05
N PRO A 540 4.45 -5.21 20.26
CA PRO A 540 3.00 -5.14 20.44
C PRO A 540 2.39 -3.86 19.84
N ARG A 541 3.21 -2.83 19.64
CA ARG A 541 2.78 -1.54 19.11
C ARG A 541 2.69 -1.53 17.59
N ALA A 542 3.42 -2.39 16.88
CA ALA A 542 3.53 -2.38 15.43
C ALA A 542 3.37 -3.81 14.89
N PRO A 543 2.14 -4.34 14.84
CA PRO A 543 1.92 -5.71 14.41
C PRO A 543 2.39 -5.89 12.97
N LEU A 544 3.29 -6.85 12.77
CA LEU A 544 3.86 -7.17 11.46
C LEU A 544 3.80 -8.67 11.20
N ILE A 545 3.28 -9.01 10.02
CA ILE A 545 3.45 -10.33 9.39
C ILE A 545 4.43 -10.18 8.24
N GLY A 546 5.52 -10.93 8.28
CA GLY A 546 6.43 -11.05 7.16
C GLY A 546 6.37 -12.44 6.57
N LEU A 547 6.21 -12.56 5.24
CA LEU A 547 6.02 -13.82 4.53
C LEU A 547 6.96 -13.86 3.33
N GLN A 548 7.86 -14.85 3.25
CA GLN A 548 8.75 -15.02 2.10
C GLN A 548 8.04 -15.63 0.88
N PHE A 549 6.87 -16.23 1.10
CA PHE A 549 6.03 -16.83 0.07
C PHE A 549 4.86 -15.91 -0.30
N HIS A 550 4.11 -16.30 -1.32
CA HIS A 550 3.03 -15.52 -1.91
C HIS A 550 1.63 -16.08 -1.55
N PRO A 551 1.02 -15.65 -0.43
CA PRO A 551 -0.31 -16.12 -0.02
C PRO A 551 -1.43 -15.67 -0.99
N GLU A 552 -1.19 -14.66 -1.81
CA GLU A 552 -2.16 -14.10 -2.76
C GLU A 552 -2.47 -15.02 -3.96
N PHE A 553 -1.64 -16.04 -4.22
CA PHE A 553 -1.89 -16.98 -5.32
C PHE A 553 -2.91 -18.08 -5.00
N PHE A 554 -3.31 -18.23 -3.73
CA PHE A 554 -4.27 -19.24 -3.30
C PHE A 554 -5.70 -18.70 -3.32
N GLU A 555 -6.67 -19.52 -3.68
CA GLU A 555 -8.09 -19.16 -3.63
C GLU A 555 -8.63 -19.15 -2.20
N GLY A 556 -9.67 -18.33 -1.96
CA GLY A 556 -10.27 -18.20 -0.64
C GLY A 556 -11.46 -19.12 -0.43
N SER A 557 -11.49 -19.83 0.70
CA SER A 557 -12.55 -20.71 1.23
C SER A 557 -13.94 -20.13 1.26
N THR A 558 -14.06 -18.79 1.26
CA THR A 558 -15.32 -18.06 1.38
C THR A 558 -15.71 -17.28 0.13
N ALA A 559 -15.00 -17.40 -0.99
CA ALA A 559 -15.32 -16.70 -2.22
C ALA A 559 -16.63 -17.22 -2.84
N ARG A 560 -17.77 -16.73 -2.34
CA ARG A 560 -19.07 -16.89 -3.01
C ARG A 560 -19.11 -15.93 -4.20
N GLY A 561 -18.61 -16.40 -5.34
CA GLY A 561 -18.87 -15.83 -6.66
C GLY A 561 -18.24 -14.46 -6.95
N GLY A 562 -17.30 -14.44 -7.90
CA GLY A 562 -16.82 -13.23 -8.57
C GLY A 562 -15.31 -13.00 -8.42
N ASP A 563 -14.62 -13.03 -9.55
CA ASP A 563 -13.33 -12.38 -9.83
C ASP A 563 -11.99 -13.07 -9.50
N ALA A 564 -11.95 -14.26 -8.90
CA ALA A 564 -10.75 -15.09 -9.01
C ALA A 564 -10.73 -15.77 -10.40
N ARG A 565 -10.20 -15.08 -11.42
CA ARG A 565 -9.91 -15.73 -12.70
C ARG A 565 -8.62 -16.57 -12.57
N PRO A 566 -8.57 -17.77 -13.17
CA PRO A 566 -7.33 -18.51 -13.30
C PRO A 566 -6.24 -17.64 -13.91
N LEU A 567 -4.97 -17.89 -13.55
CA LEU A 567 -3.87 -17.23 -14.23
C LEU A 567 -3.87 -17.62 -15.71
N SER A 568 -3.75 -16.63 -16.58
CA SER A 568 -3.53 -16.82 -18.00
C SER A 568 -2.13 -17.40 -18.23
N ASN A 569 -1.94 -18.06 -19.37
CA ASN A 569 -0.62 -18.56 -19.77
C ASN A 569 0.44 -17.44 -19.82
N ALA A 570 0.06 -16.22 -20.18
CA ALA A 570 0.95 -15.06 -20.21
C ALA A 570 1.40 -14.65 -18.80
N GLU A 571 0.48 -14.66 -17.82
CA GLU A 571 0.81 -14.39 -16.41
C GLU A 571 1.69 -15.50 -15.81
N LEU A 572 1.39 -16.76 -16.14
CA LEU A 572 2.22 -17.90 -15.73
C LEU A 572 3.61 -17.83 -16.36
N GLU A 573 3.72 -17.41 -17.62
CA GLU A 573 5.00 -17.21 -18.30
C GLU A 573 5.76 -16.02 -17.71
N GLN A 574 5.07 -14.92 -17.36
CA GLN A 574 5.67 -13.77 -16.67
C GLN A 574 6.19 -14.18 -15.28
N LEU A 575 5.42 -15.00 -14.55
CA LEU A 575 5.85 -15.62 -13.30
C LEU A 575 6.97 -16.64 -13.49
N GLY A 576 7.17 -17.21 -14.67
CA GLY A 576 8.29 -18.12 -14.96
C GLY A 576 9.57 -17.42 -15.39
N LYS A 577 9.45 -16.33 -16.17
CA LYS A 577 10.57 -15.58 -16.78
C LYS A 577 11.57 -14.99 -15.78
N GLY A 578 11.13 -14.65 -14.57
CA GLY A 578 12.01 -14.17 -13.50
C GLY A 578 12.87 -15.26 -12.85
N TYR A 579 12.62 -16.54 -13.15
CA TYR A 579 13.18 -17.67 -12.40
C TYR A 579 13.90 -18.69 -13.28
N THR A 580 13.93 -18.47 -14.60
CA THR A 580 14.75 -19.24 -15.54
C THR A 580 16.20 -18.76 -15.49
N ARG A 581 17.10 -19.59 -14.94
CA ARG A 581 18.55 -19.34 -14.94
C ARG A 581 19.09 -19.23 -16.38
N PRO A 582 19.79 -18.14 -16.77
CA PRO A 582 20.57 -18.12 -18.01
C PRO A 582 21.70 -19.16 -17.91
N GLY A 583 21.67 -20.21 -18.75
CA GLY A 583 22.77 -21.15 -18.91
C GLY A 583 22.89 -22.31 -17.90
N SER A 584 21.92 -22.52 -17.00
CA SER A 584 21.99 -23.68 -16.08
C SER A 584 21.32 -24.93 -16.65
N GLN A 585 21.99 -26.07 -16.61
CA GLN A 585 21.43 -27.40 -16.92
C GLN A 585 20.66 -28.02 -15.73
N THR A 586 20.20 -27.22 -14.78
CA THR A 586 19.34 -27.70 -13.66
C THR A 586 17.88 -27.60 -14.05
N PRO A 587 17.03 -28.62 -13.76
CA PRO A 587 15.61 -28.59 -14.08
C PRO A 587 14.89 -27.63 -13.10
N GLY A 588 14.94 -26.33 -13.39
CA GLY A 588 13.96 -25.36 -12.87
C GLY A 588 12.73 -25.34 -13.78
N LEU A 589 11.58 -24.90 -13.26
CA LEU A 589 10.32 -24.77 -14.01
C LEU A 589 10.62 -24.01 -15.32
N GLN A 590 10.57 -24.72 -16.44
CA GLN A 590 11.03 -24.15 -17.71
C GLN A 590 9.96 -23.21 -18.27
N ASN A 591 8.68 -23.52 -18.02
CA ASN A 591 7.53 -22.82 -18.59
C ASN A 591 6.37 -22.66 -17.59
N GLY A 592 5.38 -21.80 -17.91
CA GLY A 592 4.19 -21.56 -17.09
C GLY A 592 3.32 -22.81 -16.80
N THR A 593 3.42 -23.85 -17.62
CA THR A 593 2.77 -25.16 -17.40
C THR A 593 3.26 -25.86 -16.14
N ASP A 594 4.52 -25.66 -15.78
CA ASP A 594 5.12 -26.32 -14.62
C ASP A 594 4.62 -25.66 -13.31
N LEU A 595 4.29 -24.36 -13.33
CA LEU A 595 3.73 -23.65 -12.19
C LEU A 595 2.32 -24.14 -11.85
N VAL A 596 1.48 -24.37 -12.86
CA VAL A 596 0.14 -24.98 -12.69
C VAL A 596 0.28 -26.42 -12.20
N ALA A 597 1.17 -27.22 -12.79
CA ALA A 597 1.43 -28.60 -12.37
C ALA A 597 1.97 -28.69 -10.93
N SER A 598 2.69 -27.66 -10.46
CA SER A 598 3.20 -27.59 -9.09
C SER A 598 2.15 -27.18 -8.04
N GLY A 599 0.94 -26.80 -8.47
CA GLY A 599 -0.17 -26.41 -7.59
C GLY A 599 -0.02 -25.02 -6.96
N ILE A 600 0.80 -24.13 -7.55
CA ILE A 600 1.06 -22.77 -7.05
C ILE A 600 -0.18 -21.87 -7.12
N VAL A 601 -1.14 -22.22 -7.97
CA VAL A 601 -2.26 -21.37 -8.36
C VAL A 601 -3.56 -22.18 -8.21
N ASP A 602 -4.64 -21.52 -7.81
CA ASP A 602 -6.03 -22.05 -7.83
C ASP A 602 -6.28 -23.24 -6.89
N HIS A 603 -5.73 -23.15 -5.68
CA HIS A 603 -6.08 -24.05 -4.59
C HIS A 603 -6.52 -23.31 -3.34
N MET A 604 -7.51 -23.89 -2.65
CA MET A 604 -8.02 -23.42 -1.38
C MET A 604 -6.98 -23.58 -0.27
N SER A 605 -6.79 -22.53 0.52
CA SER A 605 -5.91 -22.56 1.70
C SER A 605 -6.53 -21.75 2.84
N PRO A 606 -7.26 -22.40 3.78
CA PRO A 606 -7.86 -21.71 4.93
C PRO A 606 -6.83 -20.93 5.76
N GLY A 607 -5.59 -21.42 5.86
CA GLY A 607 -4.49 -20.71 6.52
C GLY A 607 -4.15 -19.37 5.84
N ASN A 608 -4.16 -19.32 4.49
CA ASN A 608 -3.92 -18.08 3.77
C ASN A 608 -5.07 -17.07 3.93
N ASP A 609 -6.33 -17.52 3.97
CA ASP A 609 -7.46 -16.64 4.25
C ASP A 609 -7.40 -16.04 5.66
N ALA A 610 -6.97 -16.84 6.64
CA ALA A 610 -6.78 -16.37 8.01
C ALA A 610 -5.76 -15.23 8.07
N LEU A 611 -4.65 -15.31 7.32
CA LEU A 611 -3.64 -14.22 7.27
C LEU A 611 -4.25 -12.88 6.83
N TRP A 612 -5.04 -12.88 5.75
CA TRP A 612 -5.71 -11.68 5.28
C TRP A 612 -6.75 -11.18 6.28
N LYS A 613 -7.48 -12.10 6.92
CA LYS A 613 -8.49 -11.72 7.92
C LYS A 613 -7.83 -11.04 9.12
N ILE A 614 -6.70 -11.54 9.58
CA ILE A 614 -6.00 -10.95 10.71
C ILE A 614 -5.48 -9.55 10.35
N LEU A 615 -5.01 -9.33 9.12
CA LEU A 615 -4.67 -7.97 8.64
C LEU A 615 -5.87 -7.03 8.68
N SER A 616 -7.05 -7.50 8.22
CA SER A 616 -8.30 -6.73 8.23
C SER A 616 -8.77 -6.39 9.66
N ASP A 617 -8.72 -7.37 10.56
CA ASP A 617 -9.05 -7.19 11.99
C ASP A 617 -8.07 -6.21 12.65
N ALA A 618 -6.78 -6.31 12.37
CA ALA A 618 -5.75 -5.41 12.88
C ALA A 618 -5.94 -3.97 12.37
N ALA A 619 -6.28 -3.78 11.10
CA ALA A 619 -6.61 -2.48 10.53
C ALA A 619 -7.84 -1.86 11.22
N THR A 620 -8.88 -2.66 11.45
CA THR A 620 -10.07 -2.22 12.17
C THR A 620 -9.75 -1.79 13.61
N ALA A 621 -8.95 -2.58 14.33
CA ALA A 621 -8.50 -2.25 15.67
C ALA A 621 -7.66 -0.97 15.72
N HIS A 622 -6.72 -0.80 14.77
CA HIS A 622 -5.91 0.41 14.64
C HIS A 622 -6.79 1.65 14.44
N ARG A 623 -7.77 1.57 13.54
CA ARG A 623 -8.72 2.65 13.28
C ARG A 623 -9.52 3.05 14.51
N HIS A 624 -10.05 2.06 15.24
CA HIS A 624 -10.81 2.30 16.46
C HIS A 624 -9.97 3.02 17.52
N LYS A 625 -8.72 2.58 17.71
CA LYS A 625 -7.77 3.23 18.63
C LYS A 625 -7.48 4.68 18.22
N ALA A 626 -7.30 4.94 16.92
CA ALA A 626 -7.11 6.29 16.41
C ALA A 626 -8.34 7.19 16.65
N ALA A 627 -9.55 6.67 16.44
CA ALA A 627 -10.80 7.40 16.69
C ALA A 627 -10.97 7.79 18.16
N ILE A 628 -10.76 6.86 19.10
CA ILE A 628 -10.82 7.14 20.54
C ILE A 628 -9.80 8.22 20.93
N THR A 629 -8.59 8.15 20.37
CA THR A 629 -7.54 9.14 20.64
C THR A 629 -7.92 10.53 20.11
N ALA A 630 -8.51 10.60 18.91
CA ALA A 630 -8.97 11.85 18.31
C ALA A 630 -10.13 12.49 19.10
N GLU A 631 -11.10 11.69 19.56
CA GLU A 631 -12.19 12.14 20.43
C GLU A 631 -11.66 12.69 21.75
N ALA A 632 -10.76 11.96 22.42
CA ALA A 632 -10.14 12.42 23.67
C ALA A 632 -9.35 13.73 23.50
N LEU A 633 -8.65 13.90 22.37
CA LEU A 633 -7.97 15.15 22.01
C LEU A 633 -8.95 16.30 21.76
N ALA A 634 -10.06 16.03 21.05
CA ALA A 634 -11.10 17.03 20.79
C ALA A 634 -11.79 17.47 22.09
N GLU A 635 -12.13 16.53 22.97
CA GLU A 635 -12.67 16.82 24.31
C GLU A 635 -11.69 17.60 25.17
N GLY A 636 -10.41 17.24 25.15
CA GLY A 636 -9.35 17.97 25.85
C GLY A 636 -9.21 19.41 25.35
N ARG A 637 -9.25 19.62 24.03
CA ARG A 637 -9.24 20.96 23.42
C ARG A 637 -10.50 21.76 23.73
N ALA A 638 -11.67 21.13 23.78
CA ALA A 638 -12.92 21.78 24.17
C ALA A 638 -12.91 22.23 25.65
N LYS A 639 -12.27 21.45 26.53
CA LYS A 639 -12.08 21.79 27.96
C LYS A 639 -11.02 22.88 28.19
N LEU A 640 -10.08 23.04 27.26
CA LEU A 640 -9.03 24.06 27.29
C LEU A 640 -9.42 25.35 26.56
N ARG A 641 -10.64 25.44 26.00
CA ARG A 641 -11.14 26.68 25.40
C ARG A 641 -11.31 27.71 26.53
N PRO A 642 -10.64 28.87 26.48
CA PRO A 642 -10.88 29.92 27.47
C PRO A 642 -12.36 30.30 27.42
N ALA A 643 -12.99 30.42 28.59
CA ALA A 643 -14.35 30.91 28.70
C ALA A 643 -14.46 32.23 27.92
N GLU A 644 -15.45 32.33 27.03
CA GLU A 644 -15.73 33.60 26.35
C GLU A 644 -15.84 34.70 27.43
N PRO A 645 -15.17 35.85 27.25
CA PRO A 645 -15.31 36.94 28.21
C PRO A 645 -16.79 37.29 28.30
N ALA A 646 -17.34 37.16 29.51
CA ALA A 646 -18.71 37.55 29.80
C ALA A 646 -18.87 39.01 29.33
N VAL A 647 -19.72 39.20 28.32
CA VAL A 647 -20.14 40.54 27.91
C VAL A 647 -20.95 41.08 29.07
N GLU A 648 -20.34 41.94 29.88
CA GLU A 648 -21.07 42.72 30.88
C GLU A 648 -22.12 43.57 30.15
N PRO A 649 -23.39 43.57 30.60
CA PRO A 649 -24.38 44.47 30.06
C PRO A 649 -23.97 45.89 30.43
N ALA A 650 -23.82 46.76 29.43
CA ALA A 650 -23.58 48.17 29.63
C ALA A 650 -24.69 48.76 30.53
N ILE A 651 -24.30 49.21 31.72
CA ILE A 651 -25.13 50.04 32.59
C ILE A 651 -24.56 51.46 32.52
N GLY A 652 -25.36 52.40 32.01
CA GLY A 652 -25.19 53.84 32.17
C GLY A 652 -24.47 54.54 31.03
#